data_AF-A0A950XXK3-F1
#
_entry.id   AF-A0A950XXK3-F1
#
_cell.length_a   1.000
_cell.length_b   1.000
_cell.length_c   1.000
_cell.angle_alpha   90.00
_cell.angle_beta   90.00
_cell.angle_gamma   90.00
#
_symmetry.space_group_name_H-M   'P 1'
#
loop_
_entity.id
_entity.type
_entity.pdbx_description
1 polymer ?
#
loop_
_entity_poly.entity_id
_entity_poly.type
_entity_poly.pdbx_seq_one_letter_code
_entity_poly.pdbx_strand_id
1 'polypeptide(L)'
;MLSAASAAVILKGTIHINRNSSRFIYLLYQVLQIVFSPGIILYLLYRGARDRRYFRGLAERLGFLPASFEATTPGGVWFHAVSVGEVLSAAELIRRLRAQRPGLPVYLSTTTLAGRAAAEQRLSLNSAHNAAPGRDSGHGALEARVFFAPLDYRSAVRRVMRKLRPSAVVILETEIWPNLYRESRRAGASLLIVNGRISDRALPRYRRFNWFFRHALQQADGIFVQSEEDARRYAIAGARPEHVRAEGNLKYDFAPPSAGIAPEIAAFLDSLLPQHVWIAASTMPPLEKGDLDEDDIVVQAFQGLAPQFPSTLLILAPRKPERFDGAAEKLARSALPFTRRSSLTKIKLPGVLLLDSIGELAPLFERASAVFMGGTLVSRGGHNILEPAFFAKPVIVGPHMENFAAIAQEFSSAGAVVRIPDSQDLGAAVAGLLNNTEHAARIGAQARQLANAKRGVADRIACEILKASDAAIPHPLPILPARLLLTPLSWIWQAGSSINLSLQSARRQSLNAKVVSIGSLNMGGAGKTPIVAHLAERLDAAGRNVAILTRGYRRRSADPVVVTRGSKKVPVELTGDEAQMFVRAGHAHVGIGADRCEVARRMEAVGPNVFLLDDGFQHVRLKRDEDIVLVDALDPLAGGVFPVGRRREPLRSLTRATAVIVTRVERGQAITGIEDLIRRYNASAPVFTSRIVPKQFVGRAIVPATLFSPGPVAAFCGLGNPRSFWSTLESLELQVAFRLAFSDHHAYRPAELKRLGAQASAAGAKVLVTTEKDMMNLPSGADALLHPCELYWLRIGMEIDDEQELLRRIL
;
A
#
# COMPACT_ATOMS: atom_id res chain seq x y z
N MET A 1 -5.72 65.20 -0.13
CA MET A 1 -4.81 65.07 -1.29
C MET A 1 -3.47 64.53 -0.80
N LEU A 2 -3.25 63.23 -0.91
CA LEU A 2 -1.95 62.60 -0.67
C LEU A 2 -1.18 62.62 -1.99
N SER A 3 -0.02 63.26 -1.98
CA SER A 3 0.86 63.44 -3.14
C SER A 3 1.19 62.10 -3.83
N ALA A 4 1.23 62.12 -5.17
CA ALA A 4 1.63 60.99 -6.02
C ALA A 4 3.04 60.45 -5.68
N ALA A 5 3.87 61.23 -4.97
CA ALA A 5 5.16 60.79 -4.46
C ALA A 5 5.04 59.75 -3.31
N SER A 6 3.98 59.81 -2.49
CA SER A 6 3.78 58.88 -1.37
C SER A 6 3.24 57.52 -1.82
N ALA A 7 2.47 57.47 -2.93
CA ALA A 7 2.06 56.20 -3.53
C ALA A 7 3.23 55.47 -4.22
N ALA A 8 4.16 56.23 -4.82
CA ALA A 8 5.36 55.67 -5.46
C ALA A 8 6.36 55.11 -4.44
N VAL A 9 6.45 55.66 -3.22
CA VAL A 9 7.33 55.13 -2.15
C VAL A 9 6.75 53.87 -1.50
N ILE A 10 5.42 53.76 -1.37
CA ILE A 10 4.77 52.54 -0.87
C ILE A 10 4.80 51.40 -1.93
N LEU A 11 4.78 51.73 -3.23
CA LEU A 11 4.98 50.77 -4.33
C LEU A 11 6.45 50.40 -4.56
N LYS A 12 7.41 51.27 -4.19
CA LYS A 12 8.87 51.01 -4.23
C LYS A 12 9.40 50.19 -3.05
N GLY A 13 8.57 49.93 -2.03
CA GLY A 13 8.75 48.80 -1.10
C GLY A 13 8.49 47.45 -1.77
N THR A 14 8.87 47.34 -3.05
CA THR A 14 8.64 46.20 -3.92
C THR A 14 9.32 45.00 -3.30
N ILE A 15 8.49 44.04 -2.89
CA ILE A 15 8.86 42.65 -2.61
C ILE A 15 9.97 42.29 -3.60
N HIS A 16 11.20 42.12 -3.11
CA HIS A 16 12.27 41.49 -3.87
C HIS A 16 11.83 40.03 -4.08
N ILE A 17 10.97 39.81 -5.07
CA ILE A 17 10.53 38.48 -5.48
C ILE A 17 11.75 37.89 -6.17
N ASN A 18 12.60 37.25 -5.38
CA ASN A 18 13.68 36.43 -5.91
C ASN A 18 13.02 35.41 -6.87
N ARG A 19 13.26 35.58 -8.18
CA ARG A 19 12.70 34.73 -9.24
C ARG A 19 13.03 33.25 -9.04
N ASN A 20 14.07 32.94 -8.26
CA ASN A 20 14.49 31.58 -7.92
C ASN A 20 13.89 31.04 -6.61
N SER A 21 13.06 31.82 -5.92
CA SER A 21 12.36 31.36 -4.71
C SER A 21 11.34 30.29 -5.07
N SER A 22 11.39 29.15 -4.38
CA SER A 22 10.43 28.05 -4.51
C SER A 22 8.97 28.55 -4.52
N ARG A 23 8.65 29.53 -3.66
CA ARG A 23 7.29 30.10 -3.55
C ARG A 23 6.82 30.74 -4.86
N PHE A 24 7.70 31.47 -5.55
CA PHE A 24 7.39 32.13 -6.81
C PHE A 24 7.15 31.11 -7.93
N ILE A 25 7.99 30.09 -8.05
CA ILE A 25 7.87 29.05 -9.08
C ILE A 25 6.53 28.32 -8.98
N TYR A 26 6.15 27.91 -7.78
CA TYR A 26 4.87 27.26 -7.59
C TYR A 26 3.68 28.20 -7.74
N LEU A 27 3.84 29.51 -7.51
CA LEU A 27 2.81 30.50 -7.79
C LEU A 27 2.62 30.64 -9.31
N LEU A 28 3.71 30.80 -10.06
CA LEU A 28 3.70 30.84 -11.51
C LEU A 28 3.05 29.58 -12.09
N TYR A 29 3.43 28.40 -11.59
CA TYR A 29 2.82 27.14 -12.00
C TYR A 29 1.30 27.10 -11.76
N GLN A 30 0.83 27.61 -10.61
CA GLN A 30 -0.60 27.72 -10.31
C GLN A 30 -1.32 28.71 -11.26
N VAL A 31 -0.71 29.86 -11.57
CA VAL A 31 -1.28 30.82 -12.51
C VAL A 31 -1.40 30.22 -13.91
N LEU A 32 -0.34 29.56 -14.40
CA LEU A 32 -0.37 28.87 -15.70
C LEU A 32 -1.45 27.77 -15.73
N GLN A 33 -1.59 26.99 -14.66
CA GLN A 33 -2.65 26.00 -14.55
C GLN A 33 -4.05 26.62 -14.66
N ILE A 34 -4.30 27.76 -14.03
CA ILE A 34 -5.59 28.45 -14.13
C ILE A 34 -5.84 28.90 -15.57
N VAL A 35 -4.85 29.54 -16.21
CA VAL A 35 -4.94 30.02 -17.59
C VAL A 35 -5.22 28.87 -18.58
N PHE A 36 -4.56 27.72 -18.42
CA PHE A 36 -4.75 26.57 -19.31
C PHE A 36 -5.94 25.66 -18.93
N SER A 37 -6.56 25.85 -17.77
CA SER A 37 -7.66 25.00 -17.28
C SER A 37 -8.87 24.94 -18.21
N PRO A 38 -9.31 26.01 -18.91
CA PRO A 38 -10.43 25.91 -19.85
C PRO A 38 -10.10 24.98 -21.03
N GLY A 39 -8.86 25.02 -21.53
CA GLY A 39 -8.40 24.13 -22.59
C GLY A 39 -8.32 22.66 -22.15
N ILE A 40 -7.86 22.41 -20.93
CA ILE A 40 -7.88 21.06 -20.34
C ILE A 40 -9.32 20.56 -20.22
N ILE A 41 -10.25 21.38 -19.71
CA ILE A 41 -11.67 21.01 -19.60
C ILE A 41 -12.24 20.68 -20.97
N LEU A 42 -12.03 21.54 -21.98
CA LEU A 42 -12.51 21.31 -23.35
C LEU A 42 -11.93 20.02 -23.94
N TYR A 43 -10.65 19.74 -23.72
CA TYR A 43 -10.02 18.48 -24.13
C TYR A 43 -10.64 17.25 -23.45
N LEU A 44 -10.90 17.32 -22.13
CA LEU A 44 -11.55 16.23 -21.40
C LEU A 44 -13.00 16.02 -21.87
N LEU A 45 -13.74 17.10 -22.18
CA LEU A 45 -15.09 17.05 -22.76
C LEU A 45 -15.08 16.41 -24.15
N TYR A 46 -14.17 16.84 -25.03
CA TYR A 46 -13.99 16.26 -26.37
C TYR A 46 -13.66 14.77 -26.32
N ARG A 47 -12.70 14.38 -25.47
CA ARG A 47 -12.37 12.97 -25.23
C ARG A 47 -13.55 12.18 -24.67
N GLY A 48 -14.29 12.75 -23.72
CA GLY A 48 -15.47 12.13 -23.13
C GLY A 48 -16.63 11.96 -24.12
N ALA A 49 -16.80 12.90 -25.05
CA ALA A 49 -17.79 12.79 -26.11
C ALA A 49 -17.48 11.61 -27.06
N ARG A 50 -16.19 11.30 -27.30
CA ARG A 50 -15.75 10.14 -28.08
C ARG A 50 -15.78 8.82 -27.30
N ASP A 51 -15.42 8.83 -26.03
CA ASP A 51 -15.49 7.66 -25.15
C ASP A 51 -16.11 8.03 -23.79
N ARG A 52 -17.39 7.65 -23.62
CA ARG A 52 -18.16 7.96 -22.40
C ARG A 52 -17.54 7.40 -21.12
N ARG A 53 -16.66 6.38 -21.19
CA ARG A 53 -15.94 5.85 -20.02
C ARG A 53 -15.03 6.90 -19.40
N TYR A 54 -14.59 7.88 -20.17
CA TYR A 54 -13.74 8.97 -19.70
C TYR A 54 -14.44 9.89 -18.70
N PHE A 55 -15.76 10.09 -18.84
CA PHE A 55 -16.57 10.86 -17.90
C PHE A 55 -16.67 10.19 -16.52
N ARG A 56 -16.69 8.85 -16.47
CA ARG A 56 -16.79 8.08 -15.21
C ARG A 56 -15.61 8.31 -14.27
N GLY A 57 -14.46 8.75 -14.79
CA GLY A 57 -13.23 8.99 -14.01
C GLY A 57 -12.97 10.46 -13.62
N LEU A 58 -13.83 11.41 -13.98
CA LEU A 58 -13.55 12.84 -13.79
C LEU A 58 -13.50 13.23 -12.30
N ALA A 59 -14.37 12.67 -11.46
CA ALA A 59 -14.36 12.94 -10.03
C ALA A 59 -13.01 12.55 -9.40
N GLU A 60 -12.50 11.36 -9.72
CA GLU A 60 -11.20 10.87 -9.27
C GLU A 60 -10.05 11.77 -9.75
N ARG A 61 -10.10 12.22 -11.02
CA ARG A 61 -9.12 13.18 -11.58
C ARG A 61 -9.15 14.55 -10.90
N LEU A 62 -10.28 14.94 -10.31
CA LEU A 62 -10.37 16.12 -9.45
C LEU A 62 -10.02 15.79 -7.98
N GLY A 63 -9.62 14.57 -7.67
CA GLY A 63 -9.24 14.12 -6.33
C GLY A 63 -10.43 13.78 -5.42
N PHE A 64 -11.64 13.66 -5.96
CA PHE A 64 -12.80 13.13 -5.23
C PHE A 64 -12.81 11.61 -5.32
N LEU A 65 -12.25 10.97 -4.30
CA LEU A 65 -12.24 9.51 -4.17
C LEU A 65 -13.43 9.04 -3.32
N PRO A 66 -14.01 7.86 -3.62
CA PRO A 66 -15.13 7.31 -2.87
C PRO A 66 -14.74 6.96 -1.43
N ALA A 67 -15.74 6.76 -0.56
CA ALA A 67 -15.54 6.44 0.85
C ALA A 67 -14.71 5.16 1.09
N SER A 68 -14.75 4.21 0.14
CA SER A 68 -13.91 3.00 0.16
C SER A 68 -12.40 3.28 0.20
N PHE A 69 -11.96 4.47 -0.24
CA PHE A 69 -10.56 4.91 -0.20
C PHE A 69 -10.18 5.61 1.11
N GLU A 70 -11.11 5.82 2.05
CA GLU A 70 -10.72 6.33 3.37
C GLU A 70 -9.70 5.38 4.00
N ALA A 71 -8.54 5.96 4.33
CA ALA A 71 -7.52 5.28 5.09
C ALA A 71 -8.08 5.03 6.49
N THR A 72 -8.47 3.78 6.75
CA THR A 72 -8.89 3.32 8.07
C THR A 72 -7.69 3.04 8.97
N THR A 73 -6.52 2.79 8.36
CA THR A 73 -5.19 2.79 8.97
C THR A 73 -4.33 3.82 8.22
N PRO A 74 -3.76 4.81 8.92
CA PRO A 74 -2.66 5.63 8.42
C PRO A 74 -1.43 4.77 8.11
N GLY A 75 -0.68 5.14 7.08
CA GLY A 75 0.44 4.33 6.60
C GLY A 75 0.00 3.40 5.47
N GLY A 76 0.55 3.64 4.30
CA GLY A 76 0.19 2.98 3.05
C GLY A 76 1.02 3.56 1.90
N VAL A 77 1.22 2.76 0.87
CA VAL A 77 2.08 3.12 -0.25
C VAL A 77 1.22 3.48 -1.45
N TRP A 78 1.39 4.69 -1.96
CA TRP A 78 0.74 5.15 -3.19
C TRP A 78 1.71 5.06 -4.36
N PHE A 79 1.47 4.12 -5.27
CA PHE A 79 2.13 4.02 -6.56
C PHE A 79 1.46 4.90 -7.62
N HIS A 80 2.25 5.64 -8.37
CA HIS A 80 1.82 6.39 -9.55
C HIS A 80 2.45 5.78 -10.81
N ALA A 81 1.63 5.17 -11.66
CA ALA A 81 2.04 4.50 -12.89
C ALA A 81 1.16 4.95 -14.06
N VAL A 82 1.71 5.69 -15.01
CA VAL A 82 0.96 6.34 -16.10
C VAL A 82 0.72 5.41 -17.29
N SER A 83 1.59 4.43 -17.51
CA SER A 83 1.54 3.51 -18.64
C SER A 83 1.26 2.06 -18.23
N VAL A 84 0.88 1.21 -19.19
CA VAL A 84 0.67 -0.23 -18.94
C VAL A 84 1.96 -0.88 -18.43
N GLY A 85 3.12 -0.56 -19.02
CA GLY A 85 4.42 -1.11 -18.62
C GLY A 85 4.83 -0.77 -17.19
N GLU A 86 4.53 0.47 -16.75
CA GLU A 86 4.74 0.87 -15.36
C GLU A 86 3.79 0.16 -14.40
N VAL A 87 2.55 -0.08 -14.81
CA VAL A 87 1.61 -0.90 -14.02
C VAL A 87 2.13 -2.32 -13.82
N LEU A 88 2.80 -2.91 -14.82
CA LEU A 88 3.44 -4.22 -14.68
C LEU A 88 4.54 -4.19 -13.61
N SER A 89 5.40 -3.17 -13.68
CA SER A 89 6.53 -3.00 -12.77
C SER A 89 6.04 -2.71 -11.34
N ALA A 90 5.00 -1.88 -11.22
CA ALA A 90 4.34 -1.62 -9.94
C ALA A 90 3.70 -2.89 -9.37
N ALA A 91 3.03 -3.72 -10.17
CA ALA A 91 2.43 -4.96 -9.69
C ALA A 91 3.46 -5.91 -9.08
N GLU A 92 4.65 -6.05 -9.70
CA GLU A 92 5.73 -6.86 -9.14
C GLU A 92 6.29 -6.26 -7.83
N LEU A 93 6.51 -4.94 -7.76
CA LEU A 93 6.91 -4.28 -6.52
C LEU A 93 5.86 -4.45 -5.41
N ILE A 94 4.58 -4.32 -5.73
CA ILE A 94 3.48 -4.50 -4.78
C ILE A 94 3.47 -5.94 -4.24
N ARG A 95 3.74 -6.94 -5.10
CA ARG A 95 3.87 -8.34 -4.70
C ARG A 95 5.00 -8.53 -3.69
N ARG A 96 6.19 -7.97 -3.95
CA ARG A 96 7.34 -8.04 -3.01
C ARG A 96 7.05 -7.32 -1.71
N LEU A 97 6.45 -6.12 -1.76
CA LEU A 97 6.09 -5.36 -0.57
C LEU A 97 5.12 -6.12 0.32
N ARG A 98 4.11 -6.77 -0.25
CA ARG A 98 3.14 -7.57 0.51
C ARG A 98 3.74 -8.84 1.09
N ALA A 99 4.67 -9.47 0.38
CA ALA A 99 5.41 -10.61 0.90
C ALA A 99 6.23 -10.22 2.15
N GLN A 100 6.81 -9.01 2.15
CA GLN A 100 7.58 -8.49 3.30
C GLN A 100 6.69 -7.90 4.41
N ARG A 101 5.56 -7.27 4.06
CA ARG A 101 4.62 -6.64 4.99
C ARG A 101 3.17 -6.96 4.61
N PRO A 102 2.63 -8.11 5.08
CA PRO A 102 1.22 -8.44 4.91
C PRO A 102 0.32 -7.35 5.50
N GLY A 103 -0.80 -7.06 4.84
CA GLY A 103 -1.78 -6.06 5.30
C GLY A 103 -1.45 -4.59 5.01
N LEU A 104 -0.26 -4.27 4.46
CA LEU A 104 0.09 -2.90 4.06
C LEU A 104 -0.92 -2.34 3.04
N PRO A 105 -1.60 -1.21 3.32
CA PRO A 105 -2.47 -0.58 2.35
C PRO A 105 -1.68 -0.11 1.13
N VAL A 106 -2.13 -0.52 -0.05
CA VAL A 106 -1.52 -0.16 -1.34
C VAL A 106 -2.55 0.52 -2.22
N TYR A 107 -2.16 1.64 -2.81
CA TYR A 107 -2.94 2.43 -3.75
C TYR A 107 -2.18 2.55 -5.06
N LEU A 108 -2.87 2.44 -6.20
CA LEU A 108 -2.27 2.63 -7.51
C LEU A 108 -3.07 3.65 -8.31
N SER A 109 -2.41 4.72 -8.74
CA SER A 109 -3.02 5.69 -9.65
C SER A 109 -2.52 5.53 -11.07
N THR A 110 -3.44 5.61 -12.02
CA THR A 110 -3.15 5.55 -13.46
C THR A 110 -3.72 6.77 -14.18
N THR A 111 -3.16 7.15 -15.33
CA THR A 111 -3.68 8.28 -16.12
C THR A 111 -4.50 7.83 -17.31
N THR A 112 -4.20 6.65 -17.87
CA THR A 112 -4.81 6.12 -19.10
C THR A 112 -5.89 5.07 -18.81
N LEU A 113 -6.87 4.95 -19.71
CA LEU A 113 -7.91 3.91 -19.61
C LEU A 113 -7.30 2.50 -19.70
N ALA A 114 -6.32 2.31 -20.59
CA ALA A 114 -5.59 1.05 -20.73
C ALA A 114 -4.76 0.71 -19.49
N GLY A 115 -4.10 1.70 -18.88
CA GLY A 115 -3.39 1.54 -17.61
C GLY A 115 -4.34 1.11 -16.49
N ARG A 116 -5.50 1.76 -16.36
CA ARG A 116 -6.53 1.37 -15.38
C ARG A 116 -7.02 -0.05 -15.60
N ALA A 117 -7.37 -0.41 -16.84
CA ALA A 117 -7.81 -1.76 -17.18
C ALA A 117 -6.72 -2.80 -16.87
N ALA A 118 -5.45 -2.54 -17.21
CA ALA A 118 -4.34 -3.44 -16.91
C ALA A 118 -4.07 -3.57 -15.40
N ALA A 119 -4.24 -2.48 -14.65
CA ALA A 119 -4.10 -2.46 -13.20
C ALA A 119 -5.22 -3.27 -12.54
N GLU A 120 -6.47 -3.03 -12.91
CA GLU A 120 -7.61 -3.81 -12.46
C GLU A 120 -7.46 -5.29 -12.90
N GLN A 121 -6.95 -5.57 -14.09
CA GLN A 121 -6.68 -6.93 -14.53
C GLN A 121 -5.64 -7.63 -13.62
N ARG A 122 -4.47 -7.03 -13.42
CA ARG A 122 -3.37 -7.67 -12.67
C ARG A 122 -3.55 -7.67 -11.16
N LEU A 123 -4.22 -6.66 -10.62
CA LEU A 123 -4.35 -6.46 -9.17
C LEU A 123 -5.71 -6.93 -8.66
N SER A 124 -6.66 -7.25 -9.55
CA SER A 124 -7.98 -7.80 -9.18
C SER A 124 -8.27 -9.21 -9.75
N LEU A 125 -7.61 -9.69 -10.82
CA LEU A 125 -7.95 -10.99 -11.43
C LEU A 125 -7.21 -12.21 -10.85
N ASN A 126 -7.26 -12.34 -9.53
CA ASN A 126 -7.49 -13.69 -8.98
C ASN A 126 -8.97 -13.93 -8.61
N SER A 127 -9.86 -12.96 -8.86
CA SER A 127 -11.32 -13.18 -8.84
C SER A 127 -11.84 -13.35 -10.27
N ALA A 128 -12.08 -14.59 -10.68
CA ALA A 128 -12.80 -14.88 -11.92
C ALA A 128 -14.31 -14.62 -11.73
N HIS A 129 -14.92 -13.99 -12.73
CA HIS A 129 -16.35 -13.89 -13.05
C HIS A 129 -17.25 -12.87 -12.32
N ASN A 130 -17.63 -11.84 -13.09
CA ASN A 130 -18.91 -11.10 -13.12
C ASN A 130 -19.87 -11.26 -11.93
N ALA A 131 -19.97 -10.22 -11.09
CA ALA A 131 -21.17 -9.98 -10.30
C ALA A 131 -21.47 -8.48 -10.14
N ALA A 132 -22.76 -8.19 -10.20
CA ALA A 132 -23.46 -6.91 -10.13
C ALA A 132 -22.98 -5.94 -9.02
N PRO A 133 -23.28 -4.62 -9.14
CA PRO A 133 -22.87 -3.62 -8.15
C PRO A 133 -23.58 -3.89 -6.81
N GLY A 134 -22.81 -4.26 -5.79
CA GLY A 134 -23.32 -4.47 -4.43
C GLY A 134 -22.74 -5.66 -3.66
N ARG A 135 -21.79 -6.42 -4.23
CA ARG A 135 -21.11 -7.51 -3.52
C ARG A 135 -19.61 -7.25 -3.42
N ASP A 136 -19.15 -6.89 -2.22
CA ASP A 136 -17.74 -7.00 -1.82
C ASP A 136 -17.37 -8.49 -1.78
N SER A 137 -17.13 -9.04 -2.96
CA SER A 137 -16.63 -10.40 -3.19
C SER A 137 -15.11 -10.31 -3.10
N GLY A 138 -14.56 -10.52 -1.89
CA GLY A 138 -13.12 -10.54 -1.71
C GLY A 138 -12.49 -11.74 -2.38
N HIS A 139 -11.29 -11.61 -2.94
CA HIS A 139 -10.27 -12.67 -3.01
C HIS A 139 -8.89 -12.02 -2.80
N GLY A 140 -8.20 -12.48 -1.76
CA GLY A 140 -6.84 -12.08 -1.42
C GLY A 140 -5.81 -12.62 -2.42
N ALA A 141 -4.98 -11.70 -2.94
CA ALA A 141 -3.54 -11.92 -3.17
C ALA A 141 -2.86 -10.58 -3.48
N LEU A 142 -3.50 -9.69 -4.26
CA LEU A 142 -2.89 -8.44 -4.76
C LEU A 142 -3.83 -7.23 -4.79
N GLU A 143 -4.84 -7.14 -3.91
CA GLU A 143 -5.82 -6.04 -3.88
C GLU A 143 -5.23 -4.64 -3.59
N ALA A 144 -4.66 -3.99 -4.61
CA ALA A 144 -4.36 -2.57 -4.57
C ALA A 144 -5.58 -1.76 -5.02
N ARG A 145 -5.90 -0.67 -4.34
CA ARG A 145 -7.00 0.20 -4.77
C ARG A 145 -6.57 1.05 -5.95
N VAL A 146 -7.20 0.82 -7.10
CA VAL A 146 -6.89 1.51 -8.35
C VAL A 146 -7.80 2.74 -8.53
N PHE A 147 -7.22 3.87 -8.90
CA PHE A 147 -7.95 5.10 -9.23
C PHE A 147 -7.27 5.89 -10.34
N PHE A 148 -7.96 6.85 -10.94
CA PHE A 148 -7.31 7.81 -11.84
C PHE A 148 -6.49 8.83 -11.07
N ALA A 149 -5.26 9.06 -11.50
CA ALA A 149 -4.38 10.07 -10.92
C ALA A 149 -5.06 11.45 -10.90
N PRO A 150 -5.01 12.18 -9.77
CA PRO A 150 -5.56 13.52 -9.70
C PRO A 150 -4.77 14.41 -10.64
N LEU A 151 -5.43 15.27 -11.41
CA LEU A 151 -4.76 16.35 -12.14
C LEU A 151 -3.86 17.12 -11.16
N ASP A 152 -2.70 17.59 -11.62
CA ASP A 152 -1.69 18.23 -10.77
C ASP A 152 -2.13 19.61 -10.22
N TYR A 153 -3.43 19.86 -10.09
CA TYR A 153 -3.97 20.98 -9.33
C TYR A 153 -3.74 20.74 -7.84
N ARG A 154 -3.21 21.77 -7.17
CA ARG A 154 -2.96 21.77 -5.73
C ARG A 154 -4.17 21.29 -4.91
N SER A 155 -5.39 21.67 -5.28
CA SER A 155 -6.61 21.27 -4.59
C SER A 155 -6.95 19.78 -4.77
N ALA A 156 -6.80 19.24 -5.98
CA ALA A 156 -7.07 17.84 -6.30
C ALA A 156 -6.08 16.92 -5.58
N VAL A 157 -4.78 17.18 -5.72
CA VAL A 157 -3.72 16.45 -5.02
C VAL A 157 -3.94 16.46 -3.51
N ARG A 158 -4.26 17.62 -2.92
CA ARG A 158 -4.55 17.73 -1.48
C ARG A 158 -5.76 16.91 -1.02
N ARG A 159 -6.79 16.75 -1.85
CA ARG A 159 -7.93 15.90 -1.51
C ARG A 159 -7.49 14.44 -1.43
N VAL A 160 -6.73 13.98 -2.43
CA VAL A 160 -6.17 12.61 -2.44
C VAL A 160 -5.24 12.39 -1.25
N MET A 161 -4.27 13.28 -0.99
CA MET A 161 -3.37 13.15 0.17
C MET A 161 -4.11 13.08 1.50
N ARG A 162 -5.16 13.88 1.69
CA ARG A 162 -5.98 13.84 2.91
C ARG A 162 -6.79 12.55 3.03
N LYS A 163 -7.26 12.00 1.91
CA LYS A 163 -8.08 10.78 1.88
C LYS A 163 -7.22 9.53 2.12
N LEU A 164 -6.07 9.46 1.45
CA LEU A 164 -5.19 8.29 1.46
C LEU A 164 -4.20 8.31 2.64
N ARG A 165 -3.75 9.49 3.09
CA ARG A 165 -2.69 9.67 4.11
C ARG A 165 -1.49 8.71 3.92
N PRO A 166 -0.88 8.68 2.71
CA PRO A 166 0.17 7.72 2.42
C PRO A 166 1.42 7.99 3.27
N SER A 167 2.14 6.93 3.63
CA SER A 167 3.49 7.01 4.21
C SER A 167 4.55 7.17 3.14
N ALA A 168 4.33 6.59 1.96
CA ALA A 168 5.19 6.78 0.80
C ALA A 168 4.37 7.01 -0.48
N VAL A 169 4.88 7.88 -1.34
CA VAL A 169 4.42 8.11 -2.71
C VAL A 169 5.53 7.68 -3.64
N VAL A 170 5.26 6.71 -4.50
CA VAL A 170 6.23 6.06 -5.38
C VAL A 170 5.88 6.40 -6.83
N ILE A 171 6.74 7.16 -7.49
CA ILE A 171 6.64 7.53 -8.89
C ILE A 171 7.38 6.49 -9.72
N LEU A 172 6.68 5.83 -10.65
CA LEU A 172 7.30 4.90 -11.59
C LEU A 172 7.90 5.65 -12.77
N GLU A 173 9.15 5.33 -13.11
CA GLU A 173 9.92 5.99 -14.16
C GLU A 173 10.06 7.51 -13.94
N THR A 174 9.42 8.35 -14.76
CA THR A 174 9.83 9.77 -14.90
C THR A 174 8.64 10.70 -15.08
N GLU A 175 7.76 10.72 -14.08
CA GLU A 175 6.61 11.63 -14.02
C GLU A 175 6.83 12.72 -12.97
N ILE A 176 7.30 13.90 -13.40
CA ILE A 176 7.61 15.01 -12.50
C ILE A 176 6.42 15.97 -12.42
N TRP A 177 5.57 15.77 -11.41
CA TRP A 177 4.33 16.53 -11.17
C TRP A 177 4.55 17.48 -9.98
N PRO A 178 4.82 18.78 -10.19
CA PRO A 178 5.32 19.66 -9.15
C PRO A 178 4.42 19.75 -7.91
N ASN A 179 3.09 19.81 -8.06
CA ASN A 179 2.19 19.89 -6.91
C ASN A 179 2.10 18.54 -6.19
N LEU A 180 2.04 17.42 -6.90
CA LEU A 180 2.14 16.08 -6.31
C LEU A 180 3.40 15.95 -5.45
N TYR A 181 4.55 16.33 -5.98
CA TYR A 181 5.83 16.22 -5.29
C TYR A 181 5.85 17.07 -4.02
N ARG A 182 5.46 18.35 -4.16
CA ARG A 182 5.43 19.29 -3.03
C ARG A 182 4.43 18.90 -1.95
N GLU A 183 3.23 18.49 -2.35
CA GLU A 183 2.18 18.18 -1.39
C GLU A 183 2.38 16.80 -0.73
N SER A 184 3.13 15.88 -1.35
CA SER A 184 3.61 14.64 -0.71
C SER A 184 4.48 14.97 0.51
N ARG A 185 5.53 15.78 0.31
CA ARG A 185 6.42 16.21 1.39
C ARG A 185 5.70 17.03 2.46
N ARG A 186 4.78 17.91 2.06
CA ARG A 186 3.96 18.69 3.02
C ARG A 186 2.99 17.84 3.83
N ALA A 187 2.54 16.70 3.30
CA ALA A 187 1.70 15.75 4.03
C ALA A 187 2.53 14.85 4.96
N GLY A 188 3.86 14.99 4.97
CA GLY A 188 4.76 14.13 5.75
C GLY A 188 4.97 12.74 5.15
N ALA A 189 4.57 12.53 3.89
CA ALA A 189 4.84 11.30 3.14
C ALA A 189 6.22 11.37 2.50
N SER A 190 6.95 10.25 2.49
CA SER A 190 8.17 10.13 1.70
C SER A 190 7.85 10.08 0.21
N LEU A 191 8.69 10.70 -0.61
CA LEU A 191 8.53 10.72 -2.06
C LEU A 191 9.70 10.01 -2.72
N LEU A 192 9.40 8.93 -3.43
CA LEU A 192 10.39 8.11 -4.12
C LEU A 192 10.13 8.10 -5.62
N ILE A 193 11.20 8.11 -6.41
CA ILE A 193 11.17 7.79 -7.84
C ILE A 193 11.85 6.44 -8.01
N VAL A 194 11.21 5.50 -8.69
CA VAL A 194 11.75 4.15 -8.90
C VAL A 194 11.80 3.82 -10.38
N ASN A 195 12.83 3.06 -10.76
CA ASN A 195 13.11 2.72 -12.16
C ASN A 195 13.26 3.97 -13.06
N GLY A 196 13.74 5.07 -12.49
CA GLY A 196 13.81 6.38 -13.14
C GLY A 196 14.73 6.38 -14.36
N ARG A 197 14.32 7.10 -15.42
CA ARG A 197 15.09 7.25 -16.66
C ARG A 197 14.81 8.57 -17.38
N ILE A 198 15.84 9.27 -17.83
CA ILE A 198 15.64 10.47 -18.66
C ILE A 198 16.22 10.18 -20.05
N SER A 199 15.38 10.19 -21.08
CA SER A 199 15.83 9.93 -22.45
C SER A 199 16.66 11.10 -23.00
N ASP A 200 17.50 10.81 -24.00
CA ASP A 200 18.32 11.82 -24.68
C ASP A 200 17.47 12.94 -25.30
N ARG A 201 16.27 12.60 -25.78
CA ARG A 201 15.31 13.57 -26.32
C ARG A 201 14.74 14.51 -25.25
N ALA A 202 14.63 14.04 -24.00
CA ALA A 202 14.05 14.81 -22.90
C ALA A 202 15.10 15.63 -22.13
N LEU A 203 16.34 15.16 -22.06
CA LEU A 203 17.42 15.78 -21.28
C LEU A 203 17.66 17.28 -21.61
N PRO A 204 17.71 17.72 -22.88
CA PRO A 204 17.88 19.14 -23.21
C PRO A 204 16.80 20.04 -22.60
N ARG A 205 15.55 19.53 -22.52
CA ARG A 205 14.42 20.26 -21.92
C ARG A 205 14.61 20.38 -20.40
N TYR A 206 14.97 19.30 -19.72
CA TYR A 206 15.23 19.32 -18.28
C TYR A 206 16.42 20.20 -17.93
N ARG A 207 17.47 20.21 -18.75
CA ARG A 207 18.60 21.14 -18.61
C ARG A 207 18.18 22.60 -18.80
N ARG A 208 17.41 22.91 -19.86
CA ARG A 208 16.94 24.28 -20.15
C ARG A 208 16.02 24.84 -19.05
N PHE A 209 15.15 24.01 -18.50
CA PHE A 209 14.21 24.37 -17.44
C PHE A 209 14.64 23.85 -16.06
N ASN A 210 15.94 23.65 -15.84
CA ASN A 210 16.47 23.15 -14.57
C ASN A 210 15.99 24.02 -13.39
N TRP A 211 15.97 25.34 -13.55
CA TRP A 211 15.47 26.29 -12.54
C TRP A 211 14.04 26.01 -12.06
N PHE A 212 13.22 25.29 -12.84
CA PHE A 212 11.87 24.87 -12.48
C PHE A 212 11.85 23.44 -11.92
N PHE A 213 12.45 22.49 -12.63
CA PHE A 213 12.40 21.07 -12.27
C PHE A 213 13.22 20.75 -11.02
N ARG A 214 14.31 21.48 -10.77
CA ARG A 214 15.13 21.35 -9.56
C ARG A 214 14.28 21.43 -8.30
N HIS A 215 13.35 22.38 -8.21
CA HIS A 215 12.52 22.53 -6.99
C HIS A 215 11.58 21.36 -6.75
N ALA A 216 11.10 20.71 -7.83
CA ALA A 216 10.31 19.49 -7.72
C ALA A 216 11.19 18.29 -7.37
N LEU A 217 12.28 18.04 -8.10
CA LEU A 217 13.18 16.90 -7.88
C LEU A 217 13.83 16.92 -6.49
N GLN A 218 14.14 18.10 -5.95
CA GLN A 218 14.65 18.23 -4.58
C GLN A 218 13.63 17.89 -3.49
N GLN A 219 12.35 17.68 -3.83
CA GLN A 219 11.36 17.16 -2.89
C GLN A 219 11.49 15.66 -2.67
N ALA A 220 12.06 14.91 -3.63
CA ALA A 220 12.22 13.47 -3.54
C ALA A 220 13.25 13.09 -2.47
N ASP A 221 12.90 12.11 -1.65
CA ASP A 221 13.76 11.56 -0.59
C ASP A 221 14.66 10.44 -1.14
N GLY A 222 14.28 9.82 -2.26
CA GLY A 222 15.10 8.85 -2.99
C GLY A 222 14.72 8.76 -4.46
N ILE A 223 15.72 8.63 -5.33
CA ILE A 223 15.58 8.48 -6.78
C ILE A 223 16.42 7.27 -7.21
N PHE A 224 15.74 6.16 -7.45
CA PHE A 224 16.34 4.89 -7.84
C PHE A 224 16.23 4.74 -9.35
N VAL A 225 17.37 4.80 -10.03
CA VAL A 225 17.47 4.84 -11.50
C VAL A 225 18.05 3.55 -12.07
N GLN A 226 17.90 3.39 -13.38
CA GLN A 226 18.26 2.15 -14.08
C GLN A 226 19.78 1.98 -14.28
N SER A 227 20.53 3.09 -14.39
CA SER A 227 21.96 3.09 -14.68
C SER A 227 22.67 4.31 -14.10
N GLU A 228 24.00 4.26 -14.04
CA GLU A 228 24.84 5.41 -13.66
C GLU A 228 24.67 6.61 -14.60
N GLU A 229 24.41 6.36 -15.88
CA GLU A 229 24.14 7.41 -16.84
C GLU A 229 22.79 8.10 -16.54
N ASP A 230 21.75 7.34 -16.18
CA ASP A 230 20.50 7.93 -15.71
C ASP A 230 20.70 8.77 -14.44
N ALA A 231 21.58 8.33 -13.53
CA ALA A 231 21.88 9.08 -12.31
C ALA A 231 22.46 10.46 -12.63
N ARG A 232 23.41 10.51 -13.58
CA ARG A 232 23.98 11.76 -14.10
C ARG A 232 22.90 12.65 -14.72
N ARG A 233 21.97 12.07 -15.49
CA ARG A 233 20.87 12.83 -16.12
C ARG A 233 19.92 13.44 -15.10
N TYR A 234 19.58 12.73 -14.03
CA TYR A 234 18.79 13.29 -12.94
C TYR A 234 19.53 14.41 -12.20
N ALA A 235 20.84 14.27 -11.98
CA ALA A 235 21.65 15.34 -11.41
C ALA A 235 21.64 16.60 -12.29
N ILE A 236 21.80 16.44 -13.62
CA ILE A 236 21.67 17.54 -14.60
C ILE A 236 20.27 18.17 -14.57
N ALA A 237 19.22 17.37 -14.35
CA ALA A 237 17.84 17.87 -14.23
C ALA A 237 17.58 18.64 -12.91
N GLY A 238 18.48 18.55 -11.92
CA GLY A 238 18.42 19.28 -10.66
C GLY A 238 18.07 18.43 -9.44
N ALA A 239 18.14 17.10 -9.54
CA ALA A 239 18.07 16.22 -8.39
C ALA A 239 19.28 16.40 -7.45
N ARG A 240 19.10 16.04 -6.18
CA ARG A 240 20.19 16.00 -5.19
C ARG A 240 21.03 14.74 -5.41
N PRO A 241 22.33 14.83 -5.74
CA PRO A 241 23.15 13.64 -6.00
C PRO A 241 23.12 12.62 -4.86
N GLU A 242 23.08 13.06 -3.61
CA GLU A 242 23.01 12.21 -2.42
C GLU A 242 21.72 11.38 -2.31
N HIS A 243 20.67 11.75 -3.05
CA HIS A 243 19.40 11.03 -3.08
C HIS A 243 19.25 10.18 -4.35
N VAL A 244 20.21 10.19 -5.29
CA VAL A 244 20.13 9.45 -6.55
C VAL A 244 21.02 8.21 -6.46
N ARG A 245 20.46 7.02 -6.71
CA ARG A 245 21.19 5.75 -6.71
C ARG A 245 20.84 4.90 -7.92
N ALA A 246 21.83 4.32 -8.57
CA ALA A 246 21.64 3.38 -9.66
C ALA A 246 21.39 1.97 -9.10
N GLU A 247 20.12 1.56 -9.00
CA GLU A 247 19.73 0.27 -8.43
C GLU A 247 19.53 -0.82 -9.48
N GLY A 248 19.40 -0.44 -10.75
CA GLY A 248 19.15 -1.34 -11.87
C GLY A 248 17.74 -1.22 -12.44
N ASN A 249 17.45 -2.04 -13.45
CA ASN A 249 16.19 -1.99 -14.19
C ASN A 249 15.21 -3.05 -13.70
N LEU A 250 14.01 -2.63 -13.27
CA LEU A 250 12.95 -3.53 -12.78
C LEU A 250 12.52 -4.59 -13.80
N LYS A 251 12.76 -4.37 -15.10
CA LYS A 251 12.43 -5.35 -16.15
C LYS A 251 13.17 -6.69 -15.98
N TYR A 252 14.34 -6.70 -15.31
CA TYR A 252 15.09 -7.92 -15.00
C TYR A 252 14.43 -8.77 -13.91
N ASP A 253 13.54 -8.21 -13.09
CA ASP A 253 12.87 -8.97 -12.03
C ASP A 253 11.60 -9.69 -12.46
N PHE A 254 11.45 -9.93 -13.76
CA PHE A 254 10.43 -10.82 -14.26
C PHE A 254 10.53 -12.17 -13.56
N ALA A 255 9.40 -12.64 -13.02
CA ALA A 255 9.26 -14.00 -12.53
C ALA A 255 8.48 -14.78 -13.59
N PRO A 256 9.04 -15.89 -14.13
CA PRO A 256 8.26 -16.77 -14.98
C PRO A 256 7.00 -17.22 -14.21
N PRO A 257 5.84 -17.35 -14.89
CA PRO A 257 4.61 -17.78 -14.24
C PRO A 257 4.83 -19.08 -13.47
N SER A 258 4.25 -19.20 -12.27
CA SER A 258 4.29 -20.45 -11.50
C SER A 258 3.43 -21.55 -12.14
N ALA A 259 2.45 -21.16 -12.95
CA ALA A 259 1.68 -22.08 -13.78
C ALA A 259 2.57 -22.54 -14.96
N GLY A 260 2.79 -23.86 -15.04
CA GLY A 260 3.45 -24.48 -16.18
C GLY A 260 2.64 -24.36 -17.47
N ILE A 261 3.09 -25.05 -18.52
CA ILE A 261 2.37 -25.11 -19.81
C ILE A 261 0.95 -25.66 -19.56
N ALA A 262 -0.06 -25.03 -20.15
CA ALA A 262 -1.45 -25.48 -20.05
C ALA A 262 -1.56 -26.97 -20.42
N PRO A 263 -2.27 -27.82 -19.64
CA PRO A 263 -2.29 -29.26 -19.85
C PRO A 263 -2.69 -29.67 -21.28
N GLU A 264 -3.60 -28.94 -21.93
CA GLU A 264 -4.03 -29.24 -23.29
C GLU A 264 -2.92 -28.97 -24.31
N ILE A 265 -2.15 -27.89 -24.13
CA ILE A 265 -1.01 -27.59 -25.01
C ILE A 265 0.11 -28.59 -24.76
N ALA A 266 0.39 -28.93 -23.50
CA ALA A 266 1.40 -29.93 -23.16
C ALA A 266 1.09 -31.27 -23.82
N ALA A 267 -0.14 -31.77 -23.67
CA ALA A 267 -0.59 -33.00 -24.30
C ALA A 267 -0.51 -32.93 -25.85
N PHE A 268 -0.85 -31.78 -26.44
CA PHE A 268 -0.72 -31.58 -27.88
C PHE A 268 0.74 -31.66 -28.35
N LEU A 269 1.66 -30.95 -27.68
CA LEU A 269 3.09 -30.97 -28.00
C LEU A 269 3.68 -32.38 -27.82
N ASP A 270 3.32 -33.07 -26.74
CA ASP A 270 3.78 -34.42 -26.45
C ASP A 270 3.19 -35.45 -27.44
N SER A 271 2.03 -35.18 -28.04
CA SER A 271 1.45 -36.03 -29.11
C SER A 271 2.12 -35.86 -30.48
N LEU A 272 2.72 -34.69 -30.73
CA LEU A 272 3.41 -34.37 -31.98
C LEU A 272 4.89 -34.74 -31.95
N LEU A 273 5.52 -34.70 -30.76
CA LEU A 273 6.95 -34.92 -30.55
C LEU A 273 7.83 -34.17 -31.59
N PRO A 274 7.67 -32.83 -31.73
CA PRO A 274 8.49 -32.08 -32.65
C PRO A 274 9.97 -32.14 -32.23
N GLN A 275 10.86 -32.34 -33.20
CA GLN A 275 12.31 -32.28 -32.97
C GLN A 275 12.74 -30.84 -32.65
N HIS A 276 12.09 -29.87 -33.29
CA HIS A 276 12.36 -28.45 -33.11
C HIS A 276 11.07 -27.67 -32.90
N VAL A 277 11.11 -26.72 -31.95
CA VAL A 277 10.01 -25.76 -31.75
C VAL A 277 10.55 -24.36 -31.97
N TRP A 278 10.09 -23.69 -33.01
CA TRP A 278 10.36 -22.27 -33.23
C TRP A 278 9.19 -21.45 -32.70
N ILE A 279 9.46 -20.50 -31.81
CA ILE A 279 8.42 -19.57 -31.32
C ILE A 279 8.62 -18.20 -31.95
N ALA A 280 7.62 -17.72 -32.67
CA ALA A 280 7.51 -16.32 -33.09
C ALA A 280 6.62 -15.57 -32.10
N ALA A 281 7.26 -14.90 -31.14
CA ALA A 281 6.63 -14.34 -29.96
C ALA A 281 6.27 -12.86 -30.15
N SER A 282 5.01 -12.51 -29.87
CA SER A 282 4.52 -11.11 -29.90
C SER A 282 4.70 -10.43 -31.27
N THR A 283 4.39 -11.13 -32.36
CA THR A 283 4.45 -10.56 -33.72
C THR A 283 3.48 -9.37 -33.87
N MET A 284 3.87 -8.41 -34.71
CA MET A 284 3.19 -7.13 -34.89
C MET A 284 2.72 -6.89 -36.33
N PRO A 285 1.61 -6.14 -36.49
CA PRO A 285 1.13 -5.74 -37.80
C PRO A 285 1.92 -4.52 -38.33
N PRO A 286 1.76 -4.21 -39.63
CA PRO A 286 2.29 -3.01 -40.28
C PRO A 286 1.96 -1.75 -39.46
N LEU A 287 2.92 -0.82 -39.34
CA LEU A 287 2.67 0.47 -38.69
C LEU A 287 1.75 1.33 -39.56
N GLU A 288 2.05 1.40 -40.85
CA GLU A 288 1.23 2.02 -41.88
C GLU A 288 0.85 1.02 -42.98
N LYS A 289 -0.13 1.40 -43.81
CA LYS A 289 -0.61 0.55 -44.90
C LYS A 289 0.49 0.47 -45.98
N GLY A 290 1.13 -0.69 -46.10
CA GLY A 290 2.28 -0.90 -47.00
C GLY A 290 3.58 -1.27 -46.27
N ASP A 291 3.62 -1.10 -44.94
CA ASP A 291 4.73 -1.64 -44.14
C ASP A 291 4.67 -3.17 -44.04
N LEU A 292 5.80 -3.74 -43.62
CA LEU A 292 5.94 -5.17 -43.38
C LEU A 292 4.96 -5.67 -42.30
N ASP A 293 4.39 -6.85 -42.53
CA ASP A 293 3.67 -7.60 -41.50
C ASP A 293 4.55 -8.76 -41.03
N GLU A 294 4.85 -8.79 -39.73
CA GLU A 294 5.73 -9.83 -39.18
C GLU A 294 5.10 -11.22 -39.23
N ASP A 295 3.77 -11.33 -39.23
CA ASP A 295 3.12 -12.63 -39.37
C ASP A 295 3.42 -13.20 -40.77
N ASP A 296 3.38 -12.37 -41.81
CA ASP A 296 3.67 -12.80 -43.19
C ASP A 296 5.15 -13.18 -43.35
N ILE A 297 6.05 -12.38 -42.77
CA ILE A 297 7.50 -12.66 -42.79
C ILE A 297 7.80 -13.99 -42.10
N VAL A 298 7.24 -14.22 -40.91
CA VAL A 298 7.46 -15.45 -40.14
C VAL A 298 6.91 -16.65 -40.92
N VAL A 299 5.71 -16.54 -41.49
CA VAL A 299 5.10 -17.61 -42.29
C VAL A 299 5.95 -17.92 -43.52
N GLN A 300 6.41 -16.90 -44.26
CA GLN A 300 7.26 -17.07 -45.43
C GLN A 300 8.60 -17.72 -45.08
N ALA A 301 9.25 -17.27 -44.01
CA ALA A 301 10.49 -17.86 -43.52
C ALA A 301 10.28 -19.34 -43.12
N PHE A 302 9.15 -19.67 -42.47
CA PHE A 302 8.84 -21.05 -42.12
C PHE A 302 8.56 -21.93 -43.34
N GLN A 303 7.87 -21.42 -44.36
CA GLN A 303 7.68 -22.15 -45.62
C GLN A 303 9.01 -22.54 -46.28
N GLY A 304 10.02 -21.64 -46.24
CA GLY A 304 11.36 -21.92 -46.74
C GLY A 304 12.15 -22.94 -45.89
N LEU A 305 11.88 -22.98 -44.58
CA LEU A 305 12.54 -23.88 -43.63
C LEU A 305 11.91 -25.27 -43.57
N ALA A 306 10.60 -25.37 -43.81
CA ALA A 306 9.82 -26.60 -43.68
C ALA A 306 10.41 -27.80 -44.46
N PRO A 307 10.92 -27.65 -45.70
CA PRO A 307 11.56 -28.77 -46.42
C PRO A 307 12.87 -29.25 -45.79
N GLN A 308 13.63 -28.33 -45.16
CA GLN A 308 14.92 -28.64 -44.53
C GLN A 308 14.74 -29.24 -43.13
N PHE A 309 13.68 -28.87 -42.42
CA PHE A 309 13.40 -29.32 -41.06
C PHE A 309 11.98 -29.89 -40.93
N PRO A 310 11.71 -31.09 -41.48
CA PRO A 310 10.36 -31.66 -41.57
C PRO A 310 9.71 -31.96 -40.21
N SER A 311 10.49 -32.07 -39.14
CA SER A 311 10.00 -32.33 -37.78
C SER A 311 9.90 -31.06 -36.92
N THR A 312 9.66 -29.89 -37.53
CA THR A 312 9.58 -28.60 -36.84
C THR A 312 8.14 -28.13 -36.64
N LEU A 313 7.85 -27.62 -35.44
CA LEU A 313 6.64 -26.90 -35.12
C LEU A 313 6.93 -25.40 -34.98
N LEU A 314 6.20 -24.55 -35.71
CA LEU A 314 6.16 -23.11 -35.47
C LEU A 314 5.02 -22.79 -34.50
N ILE A 315 5.31 -22.13 -33.38
CA ILE A 315 4.30 -21.49 -32.54
C ILE A 315 4.26 -20.01 -32.91
N LEU A 316 3.17 -19.58 -33.56
CA LEU A 316 2.94 -18.18 -33.93
C LEU A 316 2.07 -17.52 -32.86
N ALA A 317 2.60 -16.49 -32.18
CA ALA A 317 1.89 -15.80 -31.10
C ALA A 317 1.73 -14.29 -31.41
N PRO A 318 0.62 -13.89 -32.05
CA PRO A 318 0.34 -12.48 -32.30
C PRO A 318 0.17 -11.68 -31.00
N ARG A 319 0.66 -10.43 -30.99
CA ARG A 319 0.67 -9.60 -29.76
C ARG A 319 -0.72 -9.24 -29.22
N LYS A 320 -1.75 -9.17 -30.06
CA LYS A 320 -3.07 -8.66 -29.69
C LYS A 320 -4.21 -9.56 -30.17
N PRO A 321 -5.31 -9.68 -29.39
CA PRO A 321 -6.46 -10.53 -29.76
C PRO A 321 -7.11 -10.19 -31.09
N GLU A 322 -7.20 -8.91 -31.41
CA GLU A 322 -7.75 -8.41 -32.68
C GLU A 322 -7.01 -8.94 -33.92
N ARG A 323 -5.83 -9.54 -33.76
CA ARG A 323 -5.03 -10.12 -34.85
C ARG A 323 -5.20 -11.63 -35.02
N PHE A 324 -5.84 -12.33 -34.07
CA PHE A 324 -5.87 -13.78 -34.09
C PHE A 324 -6.53 -14.33 -35.35
N ASP A 325 -7.65 -13.76 -35.76
CA ASP A 325 -8.33 -14.18 -36.99
C ASP A 325 -7.53 -13.81 -38.25
N GLY A 326 -6.92 -12.61 -38.28
CA GLY A 326 -6.07 -12.19 -39.38
C GLY A 326 -4.85 -13.09 -39.58
N ALA A 327 -4.20 -13.52 -38.48
CA ALA A 327 -3.10 -14.47 -38.52
C ALA A 327 -3.56 -15.86 -39.02
N ALA A 328 -4.73 -16.31 -38.61
CA ALA A 328 -5.29 -17.58 -39.07
C ALA A 328 -5.65 -17.56 -40.56
N GLU A 329 -6.17 -16.45 -41.09
CA GLU A 329 -6.44 -16.30 -42.53
C GLU A 329 -5.15 -16.39 -43.35
N LYS A 330 -4.07 -15.78 -42.87
CA LYS A 330 -2.74 -15.86 -43.50
C LYS A 330 -2.21 -17.28 -43.52
N LEU A 331 -2.34 -17.99 -42.40
CA LEU A 331 -1.96 -19.41 -42.32
C LEU A 331 -2.79 -20.28 -43.28
N ALA A 332 -4.10 -20.04 -43.38
CA ALA A 332 -4.96 -20.75 -44.33
C ALA A 332 -4.53 -20.54 -45.80
N ARG A 333 -4.06 -19.34 -46.16
CA ARG A 333 -3.53 -19.03 -47.51
C ARG A 333 -2.15 -19.63 -47.76
N SER A 334 -1.37 -19.90 -46.72
CA SER A 334 0.01 -20.40 -46.82
C SER A 334 0.13 -21.90 -47.16
N ALA A 335 -0.99 -22.64 -47.16
CA ALA A 335 -1.06 -24.10 -47.33
C ALA A 335 -0.27 -24.93 -46.29
N LEU A 336 0.26 -24.32 -45.23
CA LEU A 336 0.90 -25.03 -44.13
C LEU A 336 -0.15 -25.71 -43.23
N PRO A 337 0.09 -26.96 -42.77
CA PRO A 337 -0.75 -27.58 -41.75
C PRO A 337 -0.75 -26.73 -40.47
N PHE A 338 -1.91 -26.28 -40.00
CA PHE A 338 -2.00 -25.49 -38.77
C PHE A 338 -3.23 -25.83 -37.93
N THR A 339 -3.13 -25.54 -36.64
CA THR A 339 -4.25 -25.59 -35.69
C THR A 339 -4.22 -24.36 -34.78
N ARG A 340 -5.37 -23.99 -34.20
CA ARG A 340 -5.46 -22.88 -33.24
C ARG A 340 -5.45 -23.42 -31.82
N ARG A 341 -4.92 -22.66 -30.86
CA ARG A 341 -4.96 -22.98 -29.43
C ARG A 341 -6.39 -23.17 -28.91
N SER A 342 -7.35 -22.40 -29.42
CA SER A 342 -8.78 -22.52 -29.07
C SER A 342 -9.46 -23.77 -29.63
N SER A 343 -8.88 -24.41 -30.65
CA SER A 343 -9.46 -25.56 -31.37
C SER A 343 -8.40 -26.60 -31.74
N LEU A 344 -7.62 -27.00 -30.73
CA LEU A 344 -6.51 -27.94 -30.89
C LEU A 344 -6.96 -29.24 -31.58
N THR A 345 -6.37 -29.50 -32.75
CA THR A 345 -6.57 -30.70 -33.56
C THR A 345 -5.23 -31.25 -33.99
N LYS A 346 -5.14 -32.57 -34.21
CA LYS A 346 -3.89 -33.21 -34.63
C LYS A 346 -3.49 -32.73 -36.02
N ILE A 347 -2.27 -32.22 -36.15
CA ILE A 347 -1.67 -31.76 -37.41
C ILE A 347 -0.47 -32.63 -37.78
N LYS A 348 -0.02 -32.55 -39.03
CA LYS A 348 1.26 -33.14 -39.48
C LYS A 348 2.36 -32.11 -39.34
N LEU A 349 3.58 -32.56 -39.04
CA LEU A 349 4.79 -31.74 -39.11
C LEU A 349 5.39 -31.80 -40.53
N PRO A 350 6.00 -30.72 -41.04
CA PRO A 350 6.15 -29.41 -40.40
C PRO A 350 4.81 -28.67 -40.34
N GLY A 351 4.53 -28.02 -39.21
CA GLY A 351 3.21 -27.44 -38.95
C GLY A 351 3.24 -26.22 -38.05
N VAL A 352 2.09 -25.56 -37.89
CA VAL A 352 1.95 -24.31 -37.13
C VAL A 352 0.89 -24.44 -36.03
N LEU A 353 1.24 -24.05 -34.81
CA LEU A 353 0.29 -23.77 -33.73
C LEU A 353 0.09 -22.26 -33.62
N LEU A 354 -1.12 -21.79 -33.94
CA LEU A 354 -1.49 -20.39 -33.72
C LEU A 354 -1.95 -20.21 -32.27
N LEU A 355 -1.25 -19.39 -31.51
CA LEU A 355 -1.61 -19.02 -30.14
C LEU A 355 -2.67 -17.89 -30.18
N ASP A 356 -3.95 -18.25 -30.17
CA ASP A 356 -5.10 -17.33 -30.20
C ASP A 356 -5.71 -17.07 -28.82
N SER A 357 -4.85 -17.06 -27.80
CA SER A 357 -5.18 -16.78 -26.40
C SER A 357 -4.12 -15.90 -25.73
N ILE A 358 -4.47 -15.21 -24.65
CA ILE A 358 -3.57 -14.30 -23.94
C ILE A 358 -3.05 -14.98 -22.67
N GLY A 359 -1.77 -14.78 -22.37
CA GLY A 359 -1.18 -15.15 -21.06
C GLY A 359 -0.56 -16.55 -21.01
N GLU A 360 -0.65 -17.32 -22.09
CA GLU A 360 -0.11 -18.69 -22.17
C GLU A 360 1.30 -18.77 -22.79
N LEU A 361 1.84 -17.67 -23.32
CA LEU A 361 3.12 -17.68 -24.06
C LEU A 361 4.35 -17.96 -23.19
N ALA A 362 4.43 -17.36 -22.00
CA ALA A 362 5.67 -17.39 -21.22
C ALA A 362 6.11 -18.82 -20.82
N PRO A 363 5.22 -19.73 -20.36
CA PRO A 363 5.61 -21.12 -20.08
C PRO A 363 6.07 -21.89 -21.33
N LEU A 364 5.59 -21.53 -22.53
CA LEU A 364 5.93 -22.24 -23.77
C LEU A 364 7.38 -22.03 -24.19
N PHE A 365 8.04 -20.96 -23.72
CA PHE A 365 9.46 -20.76 -23.98
C PHE A 365 10.31 -21.95 -23.51
N GLU A 366 9.90 -22.68 -22.48
CA GLU A 366 10.58 -23.89 -22.01
C GLU A 366 10.82 -24.92 -23.14
N ARG A 367 9.86 -25.07 -24.05
CA ARG A 367 9.93 -26.02 -25.17
C ARG A 367 10.62 -25.45 -26.42
N ALA A 368 10.95 -24.16 -26.46
CA ALA A 368 11.54 -23.53 -27.64
C ALA A 368 12.96 -24.05 -27.94
N SER A 369 13.26 -24.23 -29.22
CA SER A 369 14.61 -24.41 -29.79
C SER A 369 15.19 -23.07 -30.24
N ALA A 370 14.35 -22.20 -30.82
CA ALA A 370 14.68 -20.84 -31.20
C ALA A 370 13.48 -19.91 -30.96
N VAL A 371 13.75 -18.65 -30.63
CA VAL A 371 12.71 -17.63 -30.41
C VAL A 371 12.98 -16.42 -31.28
N PHE A 372 12.02 -16.06 -32.13
CA PHE A 372 12.00 -14.74 -32.76
C PHE A 372 11.10 -13.81 -31.95
N MET A 373 11.61 -12.65 -31.55
CA MET A 373 10.81 -11.63 -30.87
C MET A 373 10.27 -10.63 -31.87
N GLY A 374 8.94 -10.59 -32.00
CA GLY A 374 8.23 -9.63 -32.85
C GLY A 374 8.30 -8.19 -32.33
N GLY A 375 7.81 -7.26 -33.13
CA GLY A 375 7.95 -5.82 -32.98
C GLY A 375 9.37 -5.31 -33.25
N THR A 376 10.25 -6.16 -33.79
CA THR A 376 11.70 -5.87 -33.96
C THR A 376 12.12 -5.76 -35.42
N LEU A 377 11.34 -6.31 -36.36
CA LEU A 377 11.55 -6.12 -37.80
C LEU A 377 10.82 -4.90 -38.34
N VAL A 378 9.73 -4.52 -37.68
CA VAL A 378 9.03 -3.25 -37.91
C VAL A 378 9.42 -2.23 -36.85
N SER A 379 9.34 -0.94 -37.18
CA SER A 379 9.64 0.21 -36.28
C SER A 379 8.64 0.35 -35.12
N ARG A 380 8.47 -0.70 -34.30
CA ARG A 380 7.55 -0.76 -33.15
C ARG A 380 8.30 -0.67 -31.81
N GLY A 381 9.63 -0.65 -31.84
CA GLY A 381 10.47 -0.49 -30.64
C GLY A 381 10.86 -1.80 -29.95
N GLY A 382 10.45 -2.96 -30.46
CA GLY A 382 10.75 -4.27 -29.89
C GLY A 382 9.93 -4.64 -28.65
N HIS A 383 9.98 -5.93 -28.32
CA HIS A 383 9.32 -6.54 -27.16
C HIS A 383 10.33 -7.12 -26.16
N ASN A 384 9.82 -7.70 -25.07
CA ASN A 384 10.61 -8.13 -23.93
C ASN A 384 11.43 -9.41 -24.22
N ILE A 385 12.72 -9.24 -24.52
CA ILE A 385 13.65 -10.35 -24.78
C ILE A 385 14.09 -11.09 -23.50
N LEU A 386 13.77 -10.57 -22.31
CA LEU A 386 14.17 -11.18 -21.04
C LEU A 386 13.38 -12.45 -20.72
N GLU A 387 12.11 -12.53 -21.16
CA GLU A 387 11.26 -13.71 -20.93
C GLU A 387 11.91 -14.99 -21.48
N PRO A 388 12.23 -15.10 -22.80
CA PRO A 388 12.92 -16.26 -23.33
C PRO A 388 14.35 -16.43 -22.79
N ALA A 389 15.03 -15.34 -22.43
CA ALA A 389 16.37 -15.41 -21.84
C ALA A 389 16.38 -16.17 -20.51
N PHE A 390 15.36 -16.00 -19.65
CA PHE A 390 15.27 -16.75 -18.38
C PHE A 390 15.13 -18.26 -18.57
N PHE A 391 14.54 -18.69 -19.69
CA PHE A 391 14.45 -20.10 -20.08
C PHE A 391 15.71 -20.61 -20.81
N ALA A 392 16.79 -19.82 -20.85
CA ALA A 392 18.02 -20.11 -21.58
C ALA A 392 17.79 -20.40 -23.07
N LYS A 393 16.89 -19.66 -23.72
CA LYS A 393 16.57 -19.85 -25.14
C LYS A 393 17.30 -18.82 -26.01
N PRO A 394 17.85 -19.23 -27.16
CA PRO A 394 18.46 -18.29 -28.08
C PRO A 394 17.37 -17.42 -28.71
N VAL A 395 17.61 -16.10 -28.68
CA VAL A 395 16.65 -15.10 -29.13
C VAL A 395 17.16 -14.42 -30.39
N ILE A 396 16.29 -14.28 -31.39
CA ILE A 396 16.51 -13.54 -32.62
C ILE A 396 15.73 -12.23 -32.52
N VAL A 397 16.40 -11.12 -32.83
CA VAL A 397 15.81 -9.77 -32.88
C VAL A 397 16.20 -9.05 -34.16
N GLY A 398 15.26 -8.27 -34.71
CA GLY A 398 15.52 -7.35 -35.80
C GLY A 398 16.19 -6.04 -35.38
N PRO A 399 16.29 -5.06 -36.29
CA PRO A 399 17.00 -3.80 -36.06
C PRO A 399 16.32 -2.87 -35.05
N HIS A 400 15.00 -3.00 -34.83
CA HIS A 400 14.18 -2.06 -34.05
C HIS A 400 13.98 -2.52 -32.59
N MET A 401 14.88 -2.08 -31.71
CA MET A 401 14.86 -2.42 -30.27
C MET A 401 14.74 -1.17 -29.37
N GLU A 402 14.18 -0.07 -29.86
CA GLU A 402 14.18 1.24 -29.20
C GLU A 402 13.61 1.23 -27.77
N ASN A 403 12.58 0.42 -27.48
CA ASN A 403 11.97 0.29 -26.13
C ASN A 403 12.84 -0.52 -25.15
N PHE A 404 13.80 -1.28 -25.67
CA PHE A 404 14.69 -2.18 -24.95
C PHE A 404 16.16 -1.95 -25.32
N ALA A 405 16.51 -0.75 -25.81
CA ALA A 405 17.80 -0.49 -26.46
C ALA A 405 19.01 -0.83 -25.58
N ALA A 406 18.96 -0.44 -24.30
CA ALA A 406 20.03 -0.76 -23.34
C ALA A 406 20.20 -2.28 -23.13
N ILE A 407 19.08 -3.00 -23.00
CA ILE A 407 19.10 -4.47 -22.83
C ILE A 407 19.58 -5.13 -24.13
N ALA A 408 19.09 -4.69 -25.28
CA ALA A 408 19.49 -5.22 -26.58
C ALA A 408 20.98 -5.01 -26.86
N GLN A 409 21.50 -3.80 -26.60
CA GLN A 409 22.92 -3.49 -26.78
C GLN A 409 23.80 -4.36 -25.89
N GLU A 410 23.42 -4.52 -24.62
CA GLU A 410 24.14 -5.36 -23.68
C GLU A 410 24.14 -6.82 -24.12
N PHE A 411 22.97 -7.37 -24.47
CA PHE A 411 22.83 -8.75 -24.94
C PHE A 411 23.61 -8.97 -26.24
N SER A 412 23.57 -8.03 -27.19
CA SER A 412 24.35 -8.13 -28.43
C SER A 412 25.86 -8.09 -28.16
N SER A 413 26.32 -7.21 -27.27
CA SER A 413 27.75 -7.12 -26.91
C SER A 413 28.29 -8.39 -26.22
N ALA A 414 27.42 -9.11 -25.51
CA ALA A 414 27.75 -10.35 -24.82
C ALA A 414 27.56 -11.61 -25.68
N GLY A 415 27.09 -11.49 -26.93
CA GLY A 415 26.73 -12.63 -27.77
C GLY A 415 25.49 -13.40 -27.30
N ALA A 416 24.66 -12.79 -26.45
CA ALA A 416 23.49 -13.38 -25.83
C ALA A 416 22.19 -13.24 -26.66
N VAL A 417 22.27 -12.69 -27.87
CA VAL A 417 21.15 -12.54 -28.81
C VAL A 417 21.68 -12.57 -30.24
N VAL A 418 20.90 -13.13 -31.17
CA VAL A 418 21.17 -13.05 -32.61
C VAL A 418 20.45 -11.83 -33.17
N ARG A 419 21.20 -10.87 -33.71
CA ARG A 419 20.63 -9.68 -34.34
C ARG A 419 20.64 -9.83 -35.86
N ILE A 420 19.48 -9.75 -36.48
CA ILE A 420 19.34 -9.73 -37.94
C ILE A 420 19.15 -8.29 -38.44
N PRO A 421 19.77 -7.91 -39.57
CA PRO A 421 19.64 -6.57 -40.13
C PRO A 421 18.30 -6.37 -40.84
N ASP A 422 17.75 -7.42 -41.47
CA ASP A 422 16.48 -7.35 -42.19
C ASP A 422 15.59 -8.60 -42.02
N SER A 423 14.41 -8.58 -42.67
CA SER A 423 13.42 -9.65 -42.62
C SER A 423 13.77 -10.88 -43.46
N GLN A 424 14.62 -10.75 -44.48
CA GLN A 424 15.04 -11.86 -45.35
C GLN A 424 15.98 -12.81 -44.61
N ASP A 425 16.77 -12.27 -43.69
CA ASP A 425 17.71 -13.04 -42.86
C ASP A 425 17.05 -13.90 -41.77
N LEU A 426 15.75 -13.71 -41.50
CA LEU A 426 15.07 -14.43 -40.42
C LEU A 426 15.15 -15.95 -40.62
N GLY A 427 14.90 -16.43 -41.85
CA GLY A 427 14.96 -17.86 -42.16
C GLY A 427 16.36 -18.45 -41.93
N ALA A 428 17.40 -17.76 -42.42
CA ALA A 428 18.79 -18.20 -42.26
C ALA A 428 19.23 -18.21 -40.78
N ALA A 429 18.83 -17.19 -40.00
CA ALA A 429 19.13 -17.12 -38.58
C ALA A 429 18.48 -18.26 -37.79
N VAL A 430 17.22 -18.59 -38.09
CA VAL A 430 16.54 -19.74 -37.46
C VAL A 430 17.22 -21.04 -37.87
N ALA A 431 17.49 -21.27 -39.16
CA ALA A 431 18.20 -22.47 -39.63
C ALA A 431 19.55 -22.65 -38.93
N GLY A 432 20.33 -21.57 -38.76
CA GLY A 432 21.61 -21.60 -38.08
C GLY A 432 21.51 -22.09 -36.63
N LEU A 433 20.49 -21.63 -35.91
CA LEU A 433 20.23 -22.07 -34.52
C LEU A 433 19.70 -23.52 -34.44
N LEU A 434 18.88 -23.94 -35.41
CA LEU A 434 18.37 -25.32 -35.45
C LEU A 434 19.46 -26.34 -35.83
N ASN A 435 20.36 -25.98 -36.75
CA ASN A 435 21.47 -26.83 -37.18
C ASN A 435 22.58 -26.96 -36.13
N ASN A 436 22.85 -25.90 -35.36
CA ASN A 436 23.91 -25.89 -34.36
C ASN A 436 23.34 -25.72 -32.95
N THR A 437 22.92 -26.85 -32.37
CA THR A 437 22.32 -26.90 -31.02
C THR A 437 23.28 -26.45 -29.93
N GLU A 438 24.59 -26.67 -30.08
CA GLU A 438 25.60 -26.20 -29.13
C GLU A 438 25.72 -24.67 -29.15
N HIS A 439 25.76 -24.07 -30.34
CA HIS A 439 25.77 -22.62 -30.50
C HIS A 439 24.49 -21.97 -29.94
N ALA A 440 23.33 -22.56 -30.25
CA ALA A 440 22.04 -22.15 -29.71
C ALA A 440 22.00 -22.22 -28.17
N ALA A 441 22.49 -23.32 -27.59
CA ALA A 441 22.56 -23.49 -26.13
C ALA A 441 23.52 -22.48 -25.49
N ARG A 442 24.65 -22.17 -26.15
CA ARG A 442 25.62 -21.17 -25.67
C ARG A 442 24.99 -19.77 -25.62
N ILE A 443 24.32 -19.33 -26.68
CA ILE A 443 23.63 -18.03 -26.72
C ILE A 443 22.57 -17.98 -25.62
N GLY A 444 21.74 -19.02 -25.51
CA GLY A 444 20.71 -19.11 -24.48
C GLY A 444 21.26 -19.09 -23.05
N ALA A 445 22.35 -19.82 -22.79
CA ALA A 445 23.01 -19.84 -21.49
C ALA A 445 23.60 -18.47 -21.12
N GLN A 446 24.24 -17.78 -22.07
CA GLN A 446 24.74 -16.41 -21.89
C GLN A 446 23.60 -15.43 -21.61
N ALA A 447 22.48 -15.54 -22.34
CA ALA A 447 21.27 -14.74 -22.11
C ALA A 447 20.72 -14.94 -20.70
N ARG A 448 20.62 -16.19 -20.24
CA ARG A 448 20.16 -16.50 -18.88
C ARG A 448 21.11 -15.99 -17.82
N GLN A 449 22.42 -16.17 -18.01
CA GLN A 449 23.43 -15.70 -17.07
C GLN A 449 23.36 -14.18 -16.90
N LEU A 450 23.30 -13.45 -18.01
CA LEU A 450 23.22 -11.99 -18.01
C LEU A 450 21.91 -11.49 -17.37
N ALA A 451 20.78 -12.14 -17.69
CA ALA A 451 19.48 -11.80 -17.10
C ALA A 451 19.46 -12.05 -15.58
N ASN A 452 20.00 -13.21 -15.13
CA ASN A 452 20.05 -13.57 -13.71
C ASN A 452 20.99 -12.68 -12.90
N ALA A 453 22.13 -12.28 -13.47
CA ALA A 453 23.11 -11.41 -12.81
C ALA A 453 22.52 -10.04 -12.42
N LYS A 454 21.43 -9.61 -13.07
CA LYS A 454 20.78 -8.32 -12.84
C LYS A 454 19.45 -8.39 -12.09
N ARG A 455 19.08 -9.55 -11.53
CA ARG A 455 17.88 -9.69 -10.69
C ARG A 455 18.08 -9.09 -9.29
N GLY A 456 16.99 -9.01 -8.55
CA GLY A 456 16.92 -8.52 -7.17
C GLY A 456 16.71 -7.01 -7.04
N VAL A 457 16.48 -6.29 -8.15
CA VAL A 457 16.19 -4.84 -8.12
C VAL A 457 14.86 -4.61 -7.40
N ALA A 458 13.83 -5.41 -7.71
CA ALA A 458 12.52 -5.31 -7.11
C ALA A 458 12.54 -5.49 -5.58
N ASP A 459 13.36 -6.42 -5.06
CA ASP A 459 13.50 -6.64 -3.60
C ASP A 459 14.21 -5.47 -2.92
N ARG A 460 15.31 -4.98 -3.53
CA ARG A 460 16.04 -3.81 -3.01
C ARG A 460 15.14 -2.57 -2.98
N ILE A 461 14.44 -2.29 -4.07
CA ILE A 461 13.51 -1.15 -4.15
C ILE A 461 12.34 -1.31 -3.17
N ALA A 462 11.78 -2.51 -3.02
CA ALA A 462 10.73 -2.77 -2.02
C ALA A 462 11.24 -2.48 -0.59
N CYS A 463 12.46 -2.90 -0.27
CA CYS A 463 13.09 -2.61 1.02
C CYS A 463 13.25 -1.10 1.24
N GLU A 464 13.74 -0.35 0.25
CA GLU A 464 13.87 1.11 0.35
C GLU A 464 12.51 1.82 0.48
N ILE A 465 11.45 1.34 -0.18
CA ILE A 465 10.09 1.84 -0.01
C ILE A 465 9.61 1.64 1.44
N LEU A 466 9.84 0.46 2.03
CA LEU A 466 9.45 0.19 3.42
C LEU A 466 10.24 1.05 4.41
N LYS A 467 11.56 1.19 4.24
CA LYS A 467 12.39 2.08 5.06
C LYS A 467 11.90 3.52 5.00
N ALA A 468 11.64 4.05 3.81
CA ALA A 468 11.12 5.40 3.66
C ALA A 468 9.73 5.55 4.29
N SER A 469 8.86 4.56 4.12
CA SER A 469 7.54 4.51 4.75
C SER A 469 7.62 4.54 6.28
N ASP A 470 8.59 3.85 6.88
CA ASP A 470 8.78 3.77 8.34
C ASP A 470 9.46 5.01 8.94
N ALA A 471 10.21 5.75 8.11
CA ALA A 471 10.76 7.06 8.47
C ALA A 471 9.72 8.20 8.35
N ALA A 472 8.67 8.00 7.56
CA ALA A 472 7.64 9.01 7.31
C ALA A 472 6.68 9.18 8.49
N ILE A 473 6.17 10.41 8.68
CA ILE A 473 5.12 10.72 9.66
C ILE A 473 3.96 11.46 8.96
N PRO A 474 3.03 10.71 8.35
CA PRO A 474 1.93 11.29 7.59
C PRO A 474 0.97 12.08 8.47
N HIS A 475 0.68 13.31 8.08
CA HIS A 475 -0.26 14.17 8.76
C HIS A 475 -1.22 14.85 7.78
N PRO A 476 -2.49 15.04 8.18
CA PRO A 476 -3.48 15.61 7.29
C PRO A 476 -3.10 17.05 6.95
N LEU A 477 -3.13 17.37 5.66
CA LEU A 477 -2.95 18.74 5.22
C LEU A 477 -4.14 19.59 5.73
N PRO A 478 -3.88 20.71 6.43
CA PRO A 478 -4.93 21.53 7.00
C PRO A 478 -5.78 22.20 5.92
N ILE A 479 -7.07 22.36 6.20
CA ILE A 479 -7.96 23.22 5.42
C ILE A 479 -7.65 24.67 5.83
N LEU A 480 -7.15 25.48 4.88
CA LEU A 480 -6.56 26.80 5.14
C LEU A 480 -7.47 27.73 5.99
N PRO A 481 -8.76 27.90 5.65
CA PRO A 481 -9.67 28.78 6.42
C PRO A 481 -9.84 28.33 7.87
N ALA A 482 -10.07 27.03 8.10
CA ALA A 482 -10.24 26.49 9.44
C ALA A 482 -8.97 26.67 10.29
N ARG A 483 -7.78 26.50 9.71
CA ARG A 483 -6.52 26.67 10.43
C ARG A 483 -6.30 28.12 10.87
N LEU A 484 -6.61 29.10 10.02
CA LEU A 484 -6.46 30.52 10.38
C LEU A 484 -7.34 30.89 11.59
N LEU A 485 -8.57 30.36 11.64
CA LEU A 485 -9.50 30.59 12.74
C LEU A 485 -9.13 29.84 14.03
N LEU A 486 -8.71 28.58 13.92
CA LEU A 486 -8.46 27.72 15.09
C LEU A 486 -7.07 27.93 15.73
N THR A 487 -6.10 28.46 15.00
CA THR A 487 -4.72 28.61 15.50
C THR A 487 -4.62 29.52 16.74
N PRO A 488 -5.24 30.73 16.75
CA PRO A 488 -5.23 31.58 17.95
C PRO A 488 -5.89 30.92 19.16
N LEU A 489 -7.00 30.20 18.95
CA LEU A 489 -7.68 29.44 20.01
C LEU A 489 -6.77 28.35 20.59
N SER A 490 -5.90 27.76 19.76
CA SER A 490 -4.95 26.76 20.22
C SER A 490 -3.85 27.36 21.09
N TRP A 491 -3.44 28.60 20.83
CA TRP A 491 -2.50 29.31 21.70
C TRP A 491 -3.11 29.61 23.06
N ILE A 492 -4.37 30.05 23.09
CA ILE A 492 -5.11 30.27 24.34
C ILE A 492 -5.24 28.96 25.14
N TRP A 493 -5.61 27.87 24.47
CA TRP A 493 -5.66 26.55 25.09
C TRP A 493 -4.31 26.12 25.67
N GLN A 494 -3.22 26.30 24.93
CA GLN A 494 -1.87 25.98 25.40
C GLN A 494 -1.47 26.79 26.62
N ALA A 495 -1.76 28.10 26.63
CA ALA A 495 -1.49 28.96 27.77
C ALA A 495 -2.28 28.50 29.01
N GLY A 496 -3.60 28.30 28.86
CA GLY A 496 -4.46 27.82 29.95
C GLY A 496 -4.04 26.45 30.49
N SER A 497 -3.69 25.51 29.59
CA SER A 497 -3.18 24.20 29.97
C SER A 497 -1.87 24.29 30.75
N SER A 498 -0.94 25.15 30.31
CA SER A 498 0.35 25.36 30.98
C SER A 498 0.20 25.98 32.38
N ILE A 499 -0.71 26.95 32.52
CA ILE A 499 -1.05 27.56 33.81
C ILE A 499 -1.66 26.50 34.75
N ASN A 500 -2.65 25.75 34.27
CA ASN A 500 -3.30 24.71 35.07
C ASN A 500 -2.32 23.62 35.52
N LEU A 501 -1.40 23.19 34.65
CA LEU A 501 -0.34 22.24 34.99
C LEU A 501 0.59 22.78 36.08
N SER A 502 0.94 24.07 36.03
CA SER A 502 1.78 24.72 37.02
C SER A 502 1.09 24.80 38.38
N LEU A 503 -0.19 25.22 38.40
CA LEU A 503 -1.01 25.29 39.61
C LEU A 503 -1.22 23.92 40.26
N GLN A 504 -1.50 22.89 39.47
CA GLN A 504 -1.67 21.52 39.99
C GLN A 504 -0.35 20.93 40.48
N SER A 505 0.76 21.23 39.81
CA SER A 505 2.08 20.77 40.24
C SER A 505 2.49 21.39 41.58
N ALA A 506 2.09 22.62 41.86
CA ALA A 506 2.30 23.27 43.16
C ALA A 506 1.49 22.62 44.31
N ARG A 507 0.41 21.89 44.00
CA ARG A 507 -0.46 21.21 44.97
C ARG A 507 -0.28 19.69 44.96
N ARG A 508 0.93 19.23 44.62
CA ARG A 508 1.23 17.81 44.41
C ARG A 508 1.12 17.02 45.72
N GLN A 509 0.52 15.84 45.65
CA GLN A 509 0.29 14.93 46.78
C GLN A 509 0.95 13.57 46.51
N SER A 510 1.60 13.00 47.52
CA SER A 510 2.14 11.64 47.46
C SER A 510 1.19 10.65 48.12
N LEU A 511 1.28 9.39 47.69
CA LEU A 511 0.64 8.24 48.33
C LEU A 511 1.73 7.35 48.93
N ASN A 512 1.35 6.44 49.82
CA ASN A 512 2.29 5.48 50.42
C ASN A 512 2.68 4.32 49.48
N ALA A 513 1.95 4.15 48.39
CA ALA A 513 2.16 3.11 47.38
C ALA A 513 2.75 3.69 46.09
N LYS A 514 3.36 2.84 45.28
CA LYS A 514 3.96 3.24 43.99
C LYS A 514 2.87 3.69 43.02
N VAL A 515 3.06 4.83 42.37
CA VAL A 515 2.07 5.45 41.48
C VAL A 515 2.60 5.47 40.04
N VAL A 516 1.92 4.75 39.15
CA VAL A 516 2.22 4.73 37.72
C VAL A 516 1.11 5.42 36.96
N SER A 517 1.45 6.45 36.19
CA SER A 517 0.52 7.10 35.27
C SER A 517 0.64 6.50 33.88
N ILE A 518 -0.50 6.14 33.30
CA ILE A 518 -0.62 5.75 31.90
C ILE A 518 -1.52 6.79 31.24
N GLY A 519 -0.98 7.54 30.30
CA GLY A 519 -1.76 8.54 29.60
C GLY A 519 -1.28 8.79 28.19
N SER A 520 -1.87 9.79 27.54
CA SER A 520 -1.48 10.20 26.20
C SER A 520 -1.53 11.71 26.08
N LEU A 521 -0.80 12.25 25.11
CA LEU A 521 -0.96 13.63 24.68
C LEU A 521 -2.25 13.83 23.88
N ASN A 522 -2.82 12.75 23.32
CA ASN A 522 -3.94 12.82 22.39
C ASN A 522 -5.30 12.70 23.12
N MET A 523 -6.29 13.44 22.65
CA MET A 523 -7.69 13.30 23.06
C MET A 523 -8.27 12.00 22.50
N GLY A 524 -8.45 11.01 23.39
CA GLY A 524 -9.04 9.71 23.07
C GLY A 524 -8.14 8.80 22.21
N GLY A 525 -8.56 7.54 22.06
CA GLY A 525 -8.10 6.68 20.96
C GLY A 525 -6.67 6.16 20.96
N ALA A 526 -5.82 6.44 21.96
CA ALA A 526 -4.41 6.02 21.98
C ALA A 526 -4.15 4.59 22.53
N GLY A 527 -5.20 3.82 22.87
CA GLY A 527 -5.05 2.47 23.43
C GLY A 527 -4.76 2.43 24.94
N LYS A 528 -5.17 3.47 25.70
CA LYS A 528 -4.92 3.58 27.16
C LYS A 528 -5.56 2.45 27.97
N THR A 529 -6.87 2.26 27.83
CA THR A 529 -7.63 1.28 28.62
C THR A 529 -7.10 -0.15 28.43
N PRO A 530 -6.80 -0.63 27.20
CA PRO A 530 -6.11 -1.91 27.01
C PRO A 530 -4.76 -2.00 27.71
N ILE A 531 -3.90 -0.96 27.66
CA ILE A 531 -2.57 -0.95 28.32
C ILE A 531 -2.72 -1.05 29.82
N VAL A 532 -3.63 -0.27 30.41
CA VAL A 532 -3.88 -0.31 31.86
C VAL A 532 -4.38 -1.69 32.28
N ALA A 533 -5.33 -2.28 31.54
CA ALA A 533 -5.87 -3.60 31.84
C ALA A 533 -4.78 -4.69 31.75
N HIS A 534 -3.94 -4.63 30.72
CA HIS A 534 -2.84 -5.56 30.51
C HIS A 534 -1.77 -5.45 31.61
N LEU A 535 -1.36 -4.23 31.97
CA LEU A 535 -0.41 -4.03 33.08
C LEU A 535 -1.00 -4.50 34.42
N ALA A 536 -2.30 -4.27 34.66
CA ALA A 536 -2.97 -4.76 35.85
C ALA A 536 -2.96 -6.30 35.92
N GLU A 537 -3.28 -7.00 34.82
CA GLU A 537 -3.21 -8.47 34.70
C GLU A 537 -1.80 -8.98 35.03
N ARG A 538 -0.74 -8.32 34.51
CA ARG A 538 0.64 -8.75 34.71
C ARG A 538 1.19 -8.47 36.11
N LEU A 539 0.84 -7.34 36.70
CA LEU A 539 1.23 -7.01 38.07
C LEU A 539 0.50 -7.90 39.08
N ASP A 540 -0.77 -8.20 38.82
CA ASP A 540 -1.55 -9.17 39.58
C ASP A 540 -0.91 -10.57 39.53
N ALA A 541 -0.58 -11.05 38.33
CA ALA A 541 0.13 -12.32 38.15
C ALA A 541 1.51 -12.35 38.85
N ALA A 542 2.15 -11.20 39.02
CA ALA A 542 3.37 -11.03 39.81
C ALA A 542 3.13 -10.89 41.33
N GLY A 543 1.90 -11.11 41.81
CA GLY A 543 1.54 -11.08 43.22
C GLY A 543 1.40 -9.67 43.82
N ARG A 544 1.23 -8.63 43.00
CA ARG A 544 1.03 -7.25 43.49
C ARG A 544 -0.44 -6.96 43.80
N ASN A 545 -0.68 -6.10 44.79
CA ASN A 545 -2.01 -5.61 45.13
C ASN A 545 -2.27 -4.31 44.36
N VAL A 546 -2.96 -4.43 43.22
CA VAL A 546 -3.09 -3.33 42.24
C VAL A 546 -4.40 -2.58 42.42
N ALA A 547 -4.33 -1.25 42.36
CA ALA A 547 -5.48 -0.36 42.30
C ALA A 547 -5.47 0.51 41.03
N ILE A 548 -6.54 0.48 40.25
CA ILE A 548 -6.72 1.33 39.07
C ILE A 548 -7.53 2.57 39.48
N LEU A 549 -7.04 3.75 39.15
CA LEU A 549 -7.73 5.03 39.32
C LEU A 549 -8.19 5.55 37.97
N THR A 550 -9.50 5.66 37.78
CA THR A 550 -10.11 6.20 36.56
C THR A 550 -11.10 7.32 36.85
N ARG A 551 -11.36 8.17 35.86
CA ARG A 551 -12.28 9.31 36.01
C ARG A 551 -13.75 8.87 36.03
N GLY A 552 -14.08 7.75 35.39
CA GLY A 552 -15.46 7.29 35.17
C GLY A 552 -16.21 8.14 34.14
N TYR A 553 -15.74 8.17 32.89
CA TYR A 553 -16.39 8.95 31.83
C TYR A 553 -17.84 8.45 31.59
N ARG A 554 -18.80 9.39 31.39
CA ARG A 554 -20.25 9.14 31.23
C ARG A 554 -21.01 8.52 32.42
N ARG A 555 -20.42 8.47 33.62
CA ARG A 555 -21.18 8.08 34.83
C ARG A 555 -22.27 9.10 35.16
N ARG A 556 -23.36 8.64 35.79
CA ARG A 556 -24.48 9.50 36.23
C ARG A 556 -24.33 10.02 37.66
N SER A 557 -23.46 9.40 38.47
CA SER A 557 -23.16 9.85 39.85
C SER A 557 -21.86 10.66 39.92
N ALA A 558 -21.85 11.72 40.74
CA ALA A 558 -20.66 12.51 41.03
C ALA A 558 -19.80 11.92 42.16
N ASP A 559 -20.33 10.96 42.93
CA ASP A 559 -19.67 10.45 44.12
C ASP A 559 -18.49 9.53 43.78
N PRO A 560 -17.40 9.53 44.57
CA PRO A 560 -16.33 8.55 44.44
C PRO A 560 -16.83 7.12 44.68
N VAL A 561 -16.54 6.20 43.76
CA VAL A 561 -16.88 4.78 43.89
C VAL A 561 -15.59 3.98 44.00
N VAL A 562 -15.52 3.07 44.98
CA VAL A 562 -14.41 2.12 45.14
C VAL A 562 -14.98 0.71 44.97
N VAL A 563 -14.40 -0.04 44.05
CA VAL A 563 -14.77 -1.43 43.77
C VAL A 563 -13.59 -2.32 44.14
N THR A 564 -13.83 -3.28 45.04
CA THR A 564 -12.80 -4.24 45.43
C THR A 564 -12.58 -5.28 44.35
N ARG A 565 -11.35 -5.79 44.27
CA ARG A 565 -10.99 -6.88 43.37
C ARG A 565 -11.90 -8.10 43.57
N GLY A 566 -12.39 -8.69 42.48
CA GLY A 566 -13.30 -9.84 42.49
C GLY A 566 -14.80 -9.50 42.59
N SER A 567 -15.17 -8.24 42.80
CA SER A 567 -16.58 -7.81 42.82
C SER A 567 -17.19 -7.77 41.40
N LYS A 568 -18.04 -8.75 41.06
CA LYS A 568 -18.61 -8.90 39.70
C LYS A 568 -19.88 -8.10 39.40
N LYS A 569 -20.49 -7.43 40.39
CA LYS A 569 -21.83 -6.81 40.26
C LYS A 569 -21.83 -5.33 40.68
N VAL A 570 -21.34 -4.45 39.83
CA VAL A 570 -21.54 -2.99 39.99
C VAL A 570 -22.27 -2.46 38.74
N PRO A 571 -23.39 -1.75 38.90
CA PRO A 571 -24.14 -1.14 37.79
C PRO A 571 -23.31 -0.17 36.95
N VAL A 572 -23.53 -0.15 35.63
CA VAL A 572 -22.80 0.71 34.68
C VAL A 572 -23.05 2.19 34.96
N GLU A 573 -24.22 2.54 35.48
CA GLU A 573 -24.63 3.91 35.82
C GLU A 573 -23.71 4.55 36.88
N LEU A 574 -23.17 3.72 37.78
CA LEU A 574 -22.29 4.12 38.87
C LEU A 574 -20.82 4.16 38.44
N THR A 575 -20.41 3.28 37.53
CA THR A 575 -19.00 3.15 37.12
C THR A 575 -18.65 3.93 35.85
N GLY A 576 -19.61 4.08 34.94
CA GLY A 576 -19.38 4.42 33.53
C GLY A 576 -18.89 3.23 32.70
N ASP A 577 -18.93 3.38 31.37
CA ASP A 577 -18.65 2.32 30.39
C ASP A 577 -17.19 1.83 30.44
N GLU A 578 -16.23 2.76 30.57
CA GLU A 578 -14.79 2.42 30.53
C GLU A 578 -14.34 1.65 31.78
N ALA A 579 -14.85 2.03 32.96
CA ALA A 579 -14.47 1.39 34.22
C ALA A 579 -15.01 -0.05 34.34
N GLN A 580 -16.10 -0.39 33.64
CA GLN A 580 -16.65 -1.75 33.61
C GLN A 580 -15.65 -2.77 33.05
N MET A 581 -14.78 -2.35 32.13
CA MET A 581 -13.74 -3.23 31.59
C MET A 581 -12.81 -3.72 32.71
N PHE A 582 -12.37 -2.81 33.59
CA PHE A 582 -11.49 -3.15 34.69
C PHE A 582 -12.18 -3.99 35.77
N VAL A 583 -13.41 -3.61 36.13
CA VAL A 583 -14.21 -4.34 37.15
C VAL A 583 -14.45 -5.79 36.72
N ARG A 584 -14.81 -6.02 35.45
CA ARG A 584 -15.06 -7.37 34.92
C ARG A 584 -13.80 -8.20 34.74
N ALA A 585 -12.69 -7.57 34.37
CA ALA A 585 -11.41 -8.26 34.25
C ALA A 585 -10.95 -8.83 35.62
N GLY A 586 -11.25 -8.13 36.72
CA GLY A 586 -11.08 -8.66 38.07
C GLY A 586 -9.63 -8.76 38.56
N HIS A 587 -8.69 -8.13 37.87
CA HIS A 587 -7.26 -8.14 38.20
C HIS A 587 -6.85 -7.05 39.22
N ALA A 588 -7.67 -6.03 39.44
CA ALA A 588 -7.34 -4.89 40.31
C ALA A 588 -8.56 -4.36 41.07
N HIS A 589 -8.30 -3.65 42.17
CA HIS A 589 -9.27 -2.75 42.79
C HIS A 589 -9.51 -1.56 41.84
N VAL A 590 -10.72 -1.01 41.77
CA VAL A 590 -11.04 0.08 40.84
C VAL A 590 -11.64 1.27 41.60
N GLY A 591 -10.92 2.39 41.61
CA GLY A 591 -11.37 3.67 42.12
C GLY A 591 -11.84 4.58 41.00
N ILE A 592 -13.04 5.11 41.14
CA ILE A 592 -13.74 5.88 40.11
C ILE A 592 -14.13 7.25 40.66
N GLY A 593 -13.57 8.32 40.09
CA GLY A 593 -13.93 9.68 40.49
C GLY A 593 -13.18 10.78 39.76
N ALA A 594 -13.79 11.97 39.73
CA ALA A 594 -13.21 13.14 39.06
C ALA A 594 -11.92 13.64 39.75
N ASP A 595 -11.92 13.70 41.09
CA ASP A 595 -10.74 13.96 41.90
C ASP A 595 -10.04 12.63 42.24
N ARG A 596 -9.02 12.27 41.45
CA ARG A 596 -8.25 11.05 41.66
C ARG A 596 -7.47 11.06 42.98
N CYS A 597 -7.12 12.23 43.53
CA CYS A 597 -6.43 12.31 44.81
C CYS A 597 -7.34 11.88 45.96
N GLU A 598 -8.60 12.33 45.94
CA GLU A 598 -9.59 11.91 46.95
C GLU A 598 -9.88 10.41 46.87
N VAL A 599 -10.13 9.90 45.66
CA VAL A 599 -10.38 8.48 45.42
C VAL A 599 -9.20 7.63 45.89
N ALA A 600 -7.98 8.05 45.56
CA ALA A 600 -6.77 7.33 45.95
C ALA A 600 -6.63 7.20 47.47
N ARG A 601 -6.87 8.28 48.23
CA ARG A 601 -6.85 8.24 49.70
C ARG A 601 -7.90 7.28 50.28
N ARG A 602 -9.11 7.27 49.72
CA ARG A 602 -10.14 6.29 50.13
C ARG A 602 -9.68 4.86 49.85
N MET A 603 -8.91 4.65 48.78
CA MET A 603 -8.36 3.35 48.43
C MET A 603 -7.13 2.95 49.25
N GLU A 604 -6.43 3.86 49.93
CA GLU A 604 -5.33 3.49 50.84
C GLU A 604 -5.81 2.57 51.97
N ALA A 605 -7.07 2.71 52.40
CA ALA A 605 -7.70 1.79 53.37
C ALA A 605 -7.82 0.35 52.87
N VAL A 606 -7.78 0.13 51.55
CA VAL A 606 -7.78 -1.20 50.91
C VAL A 606 -6.35 -1.78 50.83
N GLY A 607 -5.32 -0.98 51.09
CA GLY A 607 -3.92 -1.39 51.13
C GLY A 607 -3.28 -1.81 49.79
N PRO A 608 -3.56 -1.16 48.64
CA PRO A 608 -2.84 -1.46 47.39
C PRO A 608 -1.36 -1.05 47.50
N ASN A 609 -0.47 -1.82 46.86
CA ASN A 609 0.96 -1.51 46.79
C ASN A 609 1.37 -0.85 45.45
N VAL A 610 0.49 -0.89 44.44
CA VAL A 610 0.67 -0.17 43.17
C VAL A 610 -0.64 0.48 42.73
N PHE A 611 -0.59 1.77 42.41
CA PHE A 611 -1.67 2.52 41.76
C PHE A 611 -1.38 2.71 40.27
N LEU A 612 -2.34 2.34 39.41
CA LEU A 612 -2.33 2.62 37.98
C LEU A 612 -3.34 3.73 37.66
N LEU A 613 -2.87 4.88 37.18
CA LEU A 613 -3.75 5.97 36.77
C LEU A 613 -4.10 5.83 35.30
N ASP A 614 -5.38 5.62 35.02
CA ASP A 614 -5.93 5.63 33.68
C ASP A 614 -6.17 7.08 33.21
N ASP A 615 -5.58 7.42 32.07
CA ASP A 615 -5.55 8.76 31.49
C ASP A 615 -4.93 9.82 32.43
N GLY A 616 -3.82 9.43 33.08
CA GLY A 616 -3.18 10.17 34.17
C GLY A 616 -2.21 11.29 33.77
N PHE A 617 -1.77 11.36 32.52
CA PHE A 617 -0.64 12.22 32.11
C PHE A 617 -0.85 13.72 32.36
N GLN A 618 -2.08 14.21 32.26
CA GLN A 618 -2.44 15.60 32.59
C GLN A 618 -2.70 15.80 34.09
N HIS A 619 -2.91 14.73 34.86
CA HIS A 619 -3.27 14.78 36.28
C HIS A 619 -2.01 14.88 37.15
N VAL A 620 -1.36 16.05 37.11
CA VAL A 620 -0.05 16.25 37.75
C VAL A 620 -0.10 16.49 39.26
N ARG A 621 -1.31 16.60 39.82
CA ARG A 621 -1.58 16.80 41.25
C ARG A 621 -1.26 15.56 42.09
N LEU A 622 -1.30 14.36 41.52
CA LEU A 622 -0.71 13.19 42.17
C LEU A 622 0.77 13.09 41.79
N LYS A 623 1.65 12.79 42.74
CA LYS A 623 3.05 12.44 42.47
C LYS A 623 3.07 11.07 41.79
N ARG A 624 3.89 10.92 40.75
CA ARG A 624 4.05 9.69 39.99
C ARG A 624 5.51 9.26 40.10
N ASP A 625 5.73 7.98 40.30
CA ASP A 625 7.05 7.36 40.27
C ASP A 625 7.42 7.01 38.82
N GLU A 626 6.43 6.59 38.02
CA GLU A 626 6.56 6.37 36.58
C GLU A 626 5.43 7.09 35.83
N ASP A 627 5.76 7.77 34.73
CA ASP A 627 4.82 8.50 33.87
C ASP A 627 4.96 8.00 32.42
N ILE A 628 4.16 7.01 32.08
CA ILE A 628 4.17 6.31 30.80
C ILE A 628 3.26 7.02 29.81
N VAL A 629 3.82 7.45 28.68
CA VAL A 629 3.06 8.12 27.61
C VAL A 629 2.82 7.18 26.44
N LEU A 630 1.56 7.08 26.03
CA LEU A 630 1.16 6.36 24.83
C LEU A 630 1.15 7.29 23.61
N VAL A 631 1.87 6.88 22.57
CA VAL A 631 1.91 7.52 21.25
C VAL A 631 1.26 6.58 20.25
N ASP A 632 0.19 7.02 19.59
CA ASP A 632 -0.50 6.22 18.56
C ASP A 632 0.33 6.22 17.28
N ALA A 633 0.82 5.05 16.83
CA ALA A 633 1.64 4.93 15.61
C ALA A 633 0.91 5.45 14.37
N LEU A 634 -0.41 5.38 14.37
CA LEU A 634 -1.26 5.79 13.26
C LEU A 634 -1.40 7.32 13.16
N ASP A 635 -1.36 8.04 14.27
CA ASP A 635 -1.54 9.50 14.26
C ASP A 635 -0.70 10.17 15.36
N PRO A 636 0.63 10.04 15.32
CA PRO A 636 1.52 10.49 16.40
C PRO A 636 1.49 12.01 16.59
N LEU A 637 1.14 12.76 15.54
CA LEU A 637 1.03 14.22 15.59
C LEU A 637 -0.38 14.71 15.96
N ALA A 638 -1.42 13.89 15.77
CA ALA A 638 -2.81 14.23 16.05
C ALA A 638 -3.25 15.62 15.55
N GLY A 639 -2.71 16.06 14.40
CA GLY A 639 -3.08 17.30 13.70
C GLY A 639 -2.67 18.62 14.35
N GLY A 640 -2.23 18.65 15.61
CA GLY A 640 -1.98 19.88 16.34
C GLY A 640 -2.48 19.85 17.78
N VAL A 641 -2.23 20.93 18.52
CA VAL A 641 -2.87 21.13 19.84
C VAL A 641 -4.31 21.57 19.63
N PHE A 642 -5.21 21.16 20.51
CA PHE A 642 -6.61 21.55 20.49
C PHE A 642 -6.76 23.08 20.45
N PRO A 643 -7.74 23.65 19.71
CA PRO A 643 -8.72 22.98 18.84
C PRO A 643 -8.24 22.77 17.39
N VAL A 644 -7.00 23.13 17.03
CA VAL A 644 -6.47 22.87 15.68
C VAL A 644 -6.33 21.37 15.40
N GLY A 645 -5.95 20.61 16.42
CA GLY A 645 -5.88 19.16 16.37
C GLY A 645 -6.46 18.54 17.64
N ARG A 646 -6.05 17.30 17.92
CA ARG A 646 -6.54 16.52 19.06
C ARG A 646 -5.54 16.42 20.21
N ARG A 647 -4.36 17.05 20.14
CA ARG A 647 -3.43 17.02 21.28
C ARG A 647 -3.92 17.93 22.40
N ARG A 648 -3.97 17.40 23.63
CA ARG A 648 -4.29 18.14 24.86
C ARG A 648 -3.16 19.09 25.26
N GLU A 649 -1.93 18.69 24.98
CA GLU A 649 -0.69 19.38 25.33
C GLU A 649 0.28 19.41 24.12
N PRO A 650 1.27 20.33 24.08
CA PRO A 650 2.31 20.33 23.06
C PRO A 650 3.23 19.10 23.19
N LEU A 651 3.91 18.72 22.09
CA LEU A 651 4.87 17.59 22.09
C LEU A 651 6.03 17.78 23.08
N ARG A 652 6.37 19.02 23.44
CA ARG A 652 7.35 19.31 24.49
C ARG A 652 7.01 18.65 25.82
N SER A 653 5.74 18.35 26.10
CA SER A 653 5.34 17.63 27.31
C SER A 653 5.88 16.20 27.37
N LEU A 654 6.36 15.61 26.26
CA LEU A 654 7.07 14.31 26.26
C LEU A 654 8.33 14.32 27.13
N THR A 655 8.91 15.49 27.42
CA THR A 655 10.02 15.63 28.38
C THR A 655 9.72 15.08 29.77
N ARG A 656 8.43 15.03 30.18
CA ARG A 656 8.00 14.50 31.48
C ARG A 656 7.85 12.98 31.48
N ALA A 657 7.82 12.34 30.32
CA ALA A 657 7.62 10.92 30.23
C ALA A 657 8.84 10.19 30.78
N THR A 658 8.64 9.21 31.65
CA THR A 658 9.71 8.31 32.12
C THR A 658 9.87 7.12 31.18
N ALA A 659 8.82 6.75 30.44
CA ALA A 659 8.83 5.78 29.36
C ALA A 659 7.77 6.15 28.31
N VAL A 660 7.97 5.71 27.07
CA VAL A 660 7.00 5.91 25.98
C VAL A 660 6.62 4.55 25.40
N ILE A 661 5.33 4.32 25.17
CA ILE A 661 4.84 3.15 24.44
C ILE A 661 4.18 3.61 23.15
N VAL A 662 4.73 3.19 22.01
CA VAL A 662 4.16 3.41 20.70
C VAL A 662 3.13 2.31 20.44
N THR A 663 1.85 2.66 20.41
CA THR A 663 0.76 1.70 20.29
C THR A 663 0.36 1.44 18.85
N ARG A 664 -0.21 0.26 18.58
CA ARG A 664 -0.68 -0.20 17.25
C ARG A 664 0.44 -0.32 16.22
N VAL A 665 1.58 -0.84 16.66
CA VAL A 665 2.71 -1.18 15.77
C VAL A 665 2.49 -2.59 15.25
N GLU A 666 2.46 -2.77 13.94
CA GLU A 666 2.31 -4.11 13.35
C GLU A 666 3.64 -4.89 13.40
N ARG A 667 3.58 -6.22 13.34
CA ARG A 667 4.78 -7.06 13.35
C ARG A 667 5.67 -6.74 12.15
N GLY A 668 6.95 -6.46 12.40
CA GLY A 668 7.93 -6.10 11.35
C GLY A 668 7.84 -4.65 10.85
N GLN A 669 6.99 -3.81 11.45
CA GLN A 669 6.96 -2.37 11.17
C GLN A 669 8.02 -1.67 12.02
N ALA A 670 9.00 -1.02 11.38
CA ALA A 670 9.90 -0.13 12.10
C ALA A 670 9.18 1.19 12.43
N ILE A 671 9.53 1.79 13.57
CA ILE A 671 8.95 3.06 14.04
C ILE A 671 9.94 4.22 13.94
N THR A 672 10.93 4.13 13.05
CA THR A 672 12.08 5.06 12.97
C THR A 672 11.67 6.53 12.99
N GLY A 673 10.67 6.94 12.20
CA GLY A 673 10.23 8.33 12.18
C GLY A 673 9.57 8.78 13.50
N ILE A 674 8.80 7.89 14.13
CA ILE A 674 8.15 8.16 15.42
C ILE A 674 9.20 8.21 16.53
N GLU A 675 10.18 7.32 16.51
CA GLU A 675 11.29 7.35 17.45
C GLU A 675 12.09 8.64 17.32
N ASP A 676 12.47 9.05 16.10
CA ASP A 676 13.13 10.35 15.86
C ASP A 676 12.29 11.54 16.35
N LEU A 677 10.96 11.45 16.26
CA LEU A 677 10.06 12.44 16.84
C LEU A 677 10.13 12.45 18.37
N ILE A 678 10.13 11.29 19.01
CA ILE A 678 10.22 11.16 20.46
C ILE A 678 11.58 11.66 20.96
N ARG A 679 12.68 11.20 20.35
CA ARG A 679 14.06 11.52 20.74
C ARG A 679 14.37 13.02 20.67
N ARG A 680 13.72 13.76 19.76
CA ARG A 680 13.79 15.24 19.69
C ARG A 680 13.30 15.95 20.95
N TYR A 681 12.41 15.33 21.72
CA TYR A 681 11.85 15.91 22.95
C TYR A 681 12.26 15.17 24.21
N ASN A 682 12.59 13.88 24.12
CA ASN A 682 13.03 13.06 25.24
C ASN A 682 14.10 12.07 24.77
N ALA A 683 15.37 12.42 25.02
CA ALA A 683 16.51 11.64 24.56
C ALA A 683 16.69 10.33 25.36
N SER A 684 16.25 10.28 26.62
CA SER A 684 16.61 9.22 27.56
C SER A 684 15.51 8.21 27.86
N ALA A 685 14.23 8.58 27.71
CA ALA A 685 13.14 7.66 28.05
C ALA A 685 13.16 6.41 27.14
N PRO A 686 13.08 5.18 27.68
CA PRO A 686 12.92 3.99 26.85
C PRO A 686 11.65 4.09 26.03
N VAL A 687 11.73 3.57 24.80
CA VAL A 687 10.61 3.51 23.85
C VAL A 687 10.28 2.05 23.65
N PHE A 688 9.07 1.68 24.03
CA PHE A 688 8.49 0.38 23.81
C PHE A 688 7.47 0.48 22.67
N THR A 689 7.15 -0.63 22.04
CA THR A 689 6.06 -0.80 21.08
C THR A 689 5.02 -1.75 21.64
N SER A 690 3.77 -1.51 21.29
CA SER A 690 2.69 -2.44 21.62
C SER A 690 1.81 -2.75 20.42
N ARG A 691 1.38 -4.01 20.39
CA ARG A 691 0.45 -4.53 19.38
C ARG A 691 -0.71 -5.27 20.03
N ILE A 692 -1.82 -5.29 19.30
CA ILE A 692 -2.98 -6.11 19.65
C ILE A 692 -2.73 -7.50 19.09
N VAL A 693 -2.93 -8.54 19.92
CA VAL A 693 -2.82 -9.94 19.49
C VAL A 693 -4.12 -10.68 19.73
N PRO A 694 -4.56 -11.55 18.83
CA PRO A 694 -5.70 -12.41 19.09
C PRO A 694 -5.34 -13.44 20.17
N LYS A 695 -6.07 -13.48 21.30
CA LYS A 695 -5.83 -14.46 22.38
C LYS A 695 -6.66 -15.72 22.17
N GLN A 696 -7.98 -15.57 22.13
CA GLN A 696 -8.92 -16.69 22.09
C GLN A 696 -10.27 -16.29 21.52
N PHE A 697 -10.97 -17.22 20.89
CA PHE A 697 -12.38 -17.09 20.59
C PHE A 697 -13.21 -17.62 21.75
N VAL A 698 -14.24 -16.89 22.13
CA VAL A 698 -15.15 -17.25 23.21
C VAL A 698 -16.55 -17.41 22.62
N GLY A 699 -17.18 -18.55 22.90
CA GLY A 699 -18.54 -18.89 22.49
C GLY A 699 -19.05 -20.02 23.38
N ARG A 700 -19.56 -21.11 22.78
CA ARG A 700 -19.88 -22.35 23.52
C ARG A 700 -18.66 -22.96 24.22
N ALA A 701 -17.50 -22.85 23.58
CA ALA A 701 -16.21 -23.21 24.14
C ALA A 701 -15.26 -21.99 24.09
N ILE A 702 -14.24 -22.01 24.94
CA ILE A 702 -13.11 -21.09 24.85
C ILE A 702 -12.01 -21.81 24.08
N VAL A 703 -11.63 -21.26 22.93
CA VAL A 703 -10.63 -21.86 22.05
C VAL A 703 -9.50 -20.86 21.80
N PRO A 704 -8.22 -21.24 22.01
CA PRO A 704 -7.09 -20.40 21.63
C PRO A 704 -7.18 -19.96 20.17
N ALA A 705 -6.87 -18.69 19.87
CA ALA A 705 -7.11 -18.12 18.55
C ALA A 705 -6.37 -18.86 17.44
N THR A 706 -5.17 -19.39 17.73
CA THR A 706 -4.35 -20.17 16.79
C THR A 706 -4.87 -21.58 16.52
N LEU A 707 -5.76 -22.11 17.37
CA LEU A 707 -6.36 -23.44 17.22
C LEU A 707 -7.81 -23.37 16.71
N PHE A 708 -8.33 -22.16 16.51
CA PHE A 708 -9.70 -21.97 16.09
C PHE A 708 -9.82 -22.21 14.59
N SER A 709 -10.34 -23.38 14.20
CA SER A 709 -10.51 -23.76 12.78
C SER A 709 -11.90 -24.38 12.53
N PRO A 710 -12.99 -23.60 12.61
CA PRO A 710 -14.35 -24.11 12.46
C PRO A 710 -14.78 -24.36 10.99
N GLY A 711 -13.88 -24.21 10.01
CA GLY A 711 -14.22 -24.17 8.58
C GLY A 711 -14.69 -22.77 8.15
N PRO A 712 -15.59 -22.65 7.14
CA PRO A 712 -16.09 -21.37 6.68
C PRO A 712 -16.81 -20.58 7.79
N VAL A 713 -16.37 -19.35 8.01
CA VAL A 713 -16.94 -18.42 8.98
C VAL A 713 -17.55 -17.20 8.31
N ALA A 714 -18.59 -16.65 8.93
CA ALA A 714 -19.07 -15.31 8.66
C ALA A 714 -18.56 -14.38 9.76
N ALA A 715 -18.26 -13.13 9.45
CA ALA A 715 -17.70 -12.19 10.41
C ALA A 715 -18.47 -10.86 10.40
N PHE A 716 -18.68 -10.25 11.55
CA PHE A 716 -19.27 -8.91 11.63
C PHE A 716 -18.66 -8.07 12.75
N CYS A 717 -18.63 -6.74 12.58
CA CYS A 717 -18.18 -5.84 13.63
C CYS A 717 -18.75 -4.42 13.51
N GLY A 718 -18.91 -3.73 14.64
CA GLY A 718 -19.30 -2.33 14.79
C GLY A 718 -18.12 -1.52 15.35
N LEU A 719 -16.96 -1.61 14.69
CA LEU A 719 -15.75 -0.88 15.06
C LEU A 719 -15.60 0.40 14.23
N GLY A 720 -15.00 1.43 14.84
CA GLY A 720 -14.52 2.61 14.10
C GLY A 720 -13.49 2.29 13.00
N ASN A 721 -12.81 1.13 13.09
CA ASN A 721 -11.96 0.58 12.02
C ASN A 721 -12.17 -0.94 11.87
N PRO A 722 -13.10 -1.39 11.00
CA PRO A 722 -13.34 -2.80 10.73
C PRO A 722 -12.14 -3.55 10.15
N ARG A 723 -11.24 -2.88 9.41
CA ARG A 723 -10.11 -3.54 8.73
C ARG A 723 -9.13 -4.18 9.69
N SER A 724 -8.93 -3.61 10.87
CA SER A 724 -8.06 -4.21 11.89
C SER A 724 -8.58 -5.58 12.32
N PHE A 725 -9.90 -5.72 12.46
CA PHE A 725 -10.52 -7.01 12.76
C PHE A 725 -10.39 -7.99 11.58
N TRP A 726 -10.66 -7.54 10.35
CA TRP A 726 -10.50 -8.39 9.15
C TRP A 726 -9.07 -8.90 8.96
N SER A 727 -8.08 -8.02 9.10
CA SER A 727 -6.66 -8.39 9.01
C SER A 727 -6.26 -9.38 10.11
N THR A 728 -6.88 -9.27 11.29
CA THR A 728 -6.65 -10.24 12.37
C THR A 728 -7.19 -11.62 11.99
N LEU A 729 -8.42 -11.71 11.46
CA LEU A 729 -8.99 -12.98 11.02
C LEU A 729 -8.18 -13.61 9.87
N GLU A 730 -7.67 -12.79 8.95
CA GLU A 730 -6.79 -13.22 7.86
C GLU A 730 -5.44 -13.73 8.38
N SER A 731 -4.85 -13.07 9.38
CA SER A 731 -3.60 -13.52 10.00
C SER A 731 -3.73 -14.85 10.76
N LEU A 732 -4.97 -15.22 11.12
CA LEU A 732 -5.31 -16.51 11.71
C LEU A 732 -5.70 -17.56 10.64
N GLU A 733 -5.57 -17.21 9.36
CA GLU A 733 -5.87 -18.09 8.22
C GLU A 733 -7.32 -18.61 8.19
N LEU A 734 -8.25 -17.83 8.76
CA LEU A 734 -9.67 -18.19 8.78
C LEU A 734 -10.31 -18.05 7.40
N GLN A 735 -11.11 -19.05 7.02
CA GLN A 735 -11.89 -19.03 5.79
C GLN A 735 -13.15 -18.16 5.97
N VAL A 736 -12.99 -16.84 5.84
CA VAL A 736 -14.11 -15.91 6.00
C VAL A 736 -14.96 -15.83 4.73
N ALA A 737 -16.09 -16.53 4.71
CA ALA A 737 -17.03 -16.59 3.59
C ALA A 737 -17.92 -15.34 3.45
N PHE A 738 -18.19 -14.64 4.55
CA PHE A 738 -19.03 -13.45 4.58
C PHE A 738 -18.53 -12.43 5.60
N ARG A 739 -18.60 -11.13 5.28
CA ARG A 739 -18.19 -10.04 6.18
C ARG A 739 -19.25 -8.94 6.19
N LEU A 740 -19.55 -8.38 7.36
CA LEU A 740 -20.44 -7.23 7.49
C LEU A 740 -19.92 -6.21 8.52
N ALA A 741 -19.75 -4.96 8.08
CA ALA A 741 -19.35 -3.87 8.96
C ALA A 741 -20.55 -2.99 9.33
N PHE A 742 -20.63 -2.61 10.59
CA PHE A 742 -21.60 -1.66 11.15
C PHE A 742 -20.88 -0.39 11.61
N SER A 743 -21.64 0.65 11.93
CA SER A 743 -21.11 1.89 12.52
C SER A 743 -20.46 1.65 13.89
N ASP A 744 -19.54 2.50 14.32
CA ASP A 744 -18.97 2.38 15.67
C ASP A 744 -20.06 2.54 16.74
N HIS A 745 -19.99 1.74 17.81
CA HIS A 745 -21.02 1.70 18.86
C HIS A 745 -22.44 1.35 18.36
N HIS A 746 -22.53 0.55 17.30
CA HIS A 746 -23.82 0.12 16.76
C HIS A 746 -24.65 -0.65 17.80
N ALA A 747 -25.92 -0.27 17.95
CA ALA A 747 -26.89 -0.99 18.75
C ALA A 747 -27.66 -1.96 17.85
N TYR A 748 -27.31 -3.25 17.95
CA TYR A 748 -27.81 -4.30 17.06
C TYR A 748 -29.30 -4.58 17.28
N ARG A 749 -30.13 -4.41 16.24
CA ARG A 749 -31.56 -4.73 16.33
C ARG A 749 -31.82 -6.22 16.10
N PRO A 750 -32.82 -6.82 16.76
CA PRO A 750 -33.13 -8.24 16.57
C PRO A 750 -33.40 -8.66 15.12
N ALA A 751 -34.03 -7.80 14.32
CA ALA A 751 -34.29 -8.07 12.91
C ALA A 751 -33.01 -8.08 12.05
N GLU A 752 -32.00 -7.27 12.41
CA GLU A 752 -30.72 -7.21 11.73
C GLU A 752 -29.91 -8.48 12.00
N LEU A 753 -29.89 -8.94 13.26
CA LEU A 753 -29.22 -10.19 13.65
C LEU A 753 -29.83 -11.41 12.94
N LYS A 754 -31.17 -11.49 12.84
CA LYS A 754 -31.83 -12.56 12.06
C LYS A 754 -31.41 -12.57 10.59
N ARG A 755 -31.34 -11.39 9.94
CA ARG A 755 -30.89 -11.28 8.55
C ARG A 755 -29.43 -11.67 8.40
N LEU A 756 -28.59 -11.25 9.34
CA LEU A 756 -27.16 -11.58 9.39
C LEU A 756 -26.96 -13.11 9.49
N GLY A 757 -27.67 -13.78 10.40
CA GLY A 757 -27.63 -15.24 10.54
C GLY A 757 -28.06 -15.97 9.27
N ALA A 758 -29.14 -15.52 8.62
CA ALA A 758 -29.60 -16.09 7.35
C ALA A 758 -28.59 -15.90 6.20
N GLN A 759 -28.00 -14.70 6.08
CA GLN A 759 -26.98 -14.40 5.06
C GLN A 759 -25.70 -15.19 5.28
N ALA A 760 -25.25 -15.31 6.53
CA ALA A 760 -24.08 -16.11 6.90
C ALA A 760 -24.27 -17.59 6.51
N SER A 761 -25.42 -18.16 6.88
CA SER A 761 -25.77 -19.54 6.53
C SER A 761 -25.85 -19.75 5.02
N ALA A 762 -26.46 -18.80 4.28
CA ALA A 762 -26.53 -18.85 2.82
C ALA A 762 -25.15 -18.76 2.14
N ALA A 763 -24.17 -18.13 2.79
CA ALA A 763 -22.77 -18.11 2.35
C ALA A 763 -21.99 -19.38 2.76
N GLY A 764 -22.65 -20.36 3.38
CA GLY A 764 -22.07 -21.64 3.80
C GLY A 764 -21.36 -21.60 5.17
N ALA A 765 -21.48 -20.48 5.91
CA ALA A 765 -20.87 -20.37 7.23
C ALA A 765 -21.70 -21.10 8.30
N LYS A 766 -21.03 -21.85 9.18
CA LYS A 766 -21.64 -22.45 10.39
C LYS A 766 -21.39 -21.62 11.65
N VAL A 767 -20.40 -20.73 11.59
CA VAL A 767 -19.95 -19.92 12.71
C VAL A 767 -19.92 -18.45 12.31
N LEU A 768 -20.43 -17.61 13.20
CA LEU A 768 -20.35 -16.16 13.15
C LEU A 768 -19.31 -15.66 14.16
N VAL A 769 -18.33 -14.89 13.69
CA VAL A 769 -17.31 -14.27 14.54
C VAL A 769 -17.52 -12.76 14.65
N THR A 770 -17.40 -12.22 15.86
CA THR A 770 -17.45 -10.77 16.12
C THR A 770 -16.37 -10.33 17.10
N THR A 771 -16.36 -9.05 17.49
CA THR A 771 -15.41 -8.50 18.44
C THR A 771 -15.96 -8.56 19.87
N GLU A 772 -15.07 -8.63 20.88
CA GLU A 772 -15.50 -8.54 22.29
C GLU A 772 -16.30 -7.25 22.58
N LYS A 773 -15.95 -6.13 21.91
CA LYS A 773 -16.68 -4.85 22.03
C LYS A 773 -18.11 -4.97 21.52
N ASP A 774 -18.31 -5.62 20.37
CA ASP A 774 -19.63 -5.76 19.75
C ASP A 774 -20.51 -6.75 20.50
N MET A 775 -19.92 -7.82 21.04
CA MET A 775 -20.62 -8.77 21.92
C MET A 775 -21.31 -8.05 23.08
N MET A 776 -20.68 -7.00 23.63
CA MET A 776 -21.25 -6.20 24.72
C MET A 776 -22.46 -5.36 24.32
N ASN A 777 -22.62 -5.08 23.02
CA ASN A 777 -23.74 -4.30 22.47
C ASN A 777 -24.86 -5.18 21.90
N LEU A 778 -24.70 -6.52 21.94
CA LEU A 778 -25.73 -7.44 21.48
C LEU A 778 -26.87 -7.54 22.51
N PRO A 779 -28.14 -7.65 22.05
CA PRO A 779 -29.27 -7.84 22.94
C PRO A 779 -29.23 -9.24 23.60
N SER A 780 -29.86 -9.36 24.77
CA SER A 780 -30.04 -10.66 25.43
C SER A 780 -30.72 -11.66 24.50
N GLY A 781 -30.18 -12.87 24.39
CA GLY A 781 -30.67 -13.91 23.48
C GLY A 781 -30.21 -13.78 22.03
N ALA A 782 -29.17 -13.00 21.75
CA ALA A 782 -28.57 -12.85 20.41
C ALA A 782 -28.22 -14.19 19.74
N ASP A 783 -27.77 -15.20 20.50
CA ASP A 783 -27.47 -16.54 19.98
C ASP A 783 -28.68 -17.17 19.28
N ALA A 784 -29.89 -17.01 19.83
CA ALA A 784 -31.12 -17.54 19.24
C ALA A 784 -31.51 -16.79 17.96
N LEU A 785 -31.15 -15.51 17.86
CA LEU A 785 -31.43 -14.66 16.70
C LEU A 785 -30.48 -14.93 15.53
N LEU A 786 -29.26 -15.44 15.81
CA LEU A 786 -28.22 -15.73 14.81
C LEU A 786 -28.25 -17.19 14.32
N HIS A 787 -29.13 -18.02 14.88
CA HIS A 787 -29.34 -19.41 14.45
C HIS A 787 -29.64 -19.50 12.93
N PRO A 788 -29.08 -20.48 12.19
CA PRO A 788 -28.35 -21.67 12.66
C PRO A 788 -26.85 -21.47 12.93
N CYS A 789 -26.31 -20.27 12.79
CA CYS A 789 -24.88 -20.03 13.01
C CYS A 789 -24.56 -19.90 14.50
N GLU A 790 -23.48 -20.54 14.96
CA GLU A 790 -22.97 -20.35 16.32
C GLU A 790 -22.18 -19.04 16.44
N LEU A 791 -22.41 -18.28 17.51
CA LEU A 791 -21.71 -17.02 17.75
C LEU A 791 -20.42 -17.25 18.57
N TYR A 792 -19.31 -16.71 18.06
CA TYR A 792 -18.07 -16.56 18.79
C TYR A 792 -17.62 -15.09 18.74
N TRP A 793 -16.94 -14.62 19.78
CA TRP A 793 -16.27 -13.33 19.75
C TRP A 793 -14.77 -13.48 20.02
N LEU A 794 -13.98 -12.69 19.30
CA LEU A 794 -12.54 -12.65 19.47
C LEU A 794 -12.19 -11.80 20.69
N ARG A 795 -11.60 -12.45 21.70
CA ARG A 795 -10.91 -11.78 22.79
C ARG A 795 -9.49 -11.46 22.36
N ILE A 796 -9.14 -10.19 22.47
CA ILE A 796 -7.81 -9.69 22.14
C ILE A 796 -6.97 -9.55 23.41
N GLY A 797 -5.67 -9.69 23.26
CA GLY A 797 -4.67 -9.32 24.26
C GLY A 797 -3.75 -8.24 23.71
N MET A 798 -2.74 -7.92 24.51
CA MET A 798 -1.66 -7.08 24.04
C MET A 798 -0.31 -7.73 24.28
N GLU A 799 0.61 -7.39 23.39
CA GLU A 799 2.01 -7.73 23.49
C GLU A 799 2.78 -6.41 23.47
N ILE A 800 3.68 -6.26 24.44
CA ILE A 800 4.60 -5.13 24.54
C ILE A 800 6.00 -5.70 24.34
N ASP A 801 6.82 -5.07 23.51
CA ASP A 801 8.23 -5.45 23.39
C ASP A 801 8.98 -5.19 24.71
N ASP A 802 9.99 -6.01 24.99
CA ASP A 802 10.80 -5.93 26.22
C ASP A 802 9.98 -5.68 27.51
N GLU A 803 8.78 -6.28 27.56
CA GLU A 803 7.81 -6.03 28.64
C GLU A 803 8.39 -6.29 30.03
N GLN A 804 9.32 -7.24 30.15
CA GLN A 804 10.00 -7.53 31.41
C GLN A 804 10.77 -6.32 31.95
N GLU A 805 11.38 -5.51 31.07
CA GLU A 805 12.04 -4.27 31.48
C GLU A 805 11.02 -3.22 31.91
N LEU A 806 9.92 -3.07 31.16
CA LEU A 806 8.82 -2.19 31.55
C LEU A 806 8.25 -2.57 32.92
N LEU A 807 8.03 -3.86 33.18
CA LEU A 807 7.56 -4.36 34.46
C LEU A 807 8.59 -4.16 35.57
N ARG A 808 9.90 -4.36 35.32
CA ARG A 808 10.96 -4.07 36.30
C ARG A 808 10.96 -2.61 36.75
N ARG A 809 10.65 -1.68 35.86
CA ARG A 809 10.50 -0.25 36.22
C ARG A 809 9.27 0.02 37.08
N ILE A 810 8.19 -0.73 36.86
CA ILE A 810 6.94 -0.58 37.63
C ILE A 810 7.01 -1.30 38.98
N LEU A 811 7.69 -2.44 39.08
CA LEU A 811 7.84 -3.23 40.31
C LEU A 811 8.76 -2.58 41.33
#